data_AF-A0A8C1MY65-F1
#
_entry.id   AF-A0A8C1MY65-F1
#
_cell.length_a   1.000
_cell.length_b   1.000
_cell.length_c   1.000
_cell.angle_alpha   90.00
_cell.angle_beta   90.00
_cell.angle_gamma   90.00
#
_symmetry.space_group_name_H-M   'P 1'
#
loop_
_entity.id
_entity.type
_entity.pdbx_description
1 polymer ?
#
loop_
_entity_poly.entity_id
_entity_poly.type
_entity_poly.pdbx_seq_one_letter_code
_entity_poly.pdbx_strand_id
1 'polypeptide(L)'
;MVNILQDIFFCSCVNLENNFDDIKHTTLSERGALREALRCLKCADAPCQKSCPTNLDIKSFITSISNKNYYGAAKAILSDNPLGLTCGMVCPTSDLCVGGCNLYASEEGPINIGGLQQFATEVFSKMGIPQIRNPELPPAHEMPESFHTRIALIGCGPASISCASFLARLGYDNLTIFEKQKYIGGLSTAEIPQFRLPYEVVQFEIDLMKDLGVKVTVKERWGGCHILPTHQQSNVTDINNHAGKKMEVAKDEKCEFLPFLSPHEVIMKDGRVVGLRFCRTEQQDDGTWIVDEEQIVHLKADFIISAFGSMLNDPEVKAALEPVKLNGWGTPEVNSETMQSSEPWVFAGGDIAGLANTTVESVNDGKQASWHIHKYIQSLHGNTVSTTPKLPLFHCAIDTVDISVEMCGIKFPNPFGLASAPPTTSAAMIRRAFEQGWGFALTKTFGLDKDLVTNVSPRIVRGTTSGHIFGPGQGSFLNIELISEKTAAYWCKSVAELKADFPKNIIIASIMCGYNQADWTELANMAEDSKADALELNLSCPHGMGERGMGLACGQDPELVRNICRWVRKATTIPFFAKLTPNVTNIVDIARAAYEGGADGVTATNTVSGLMALKADATPWPGIGRGARTTYGGVSGNAIRPIALRAVSAIAKALPGFPILATGGIDSAESGLQFLHAGASVLQVCSAVQNQDFTVIEDYCLGLKALLYLKSIEELHDWDGQSPPTIRHQKGKPVPRVDELIGKSLPSFGPYLKTKTEVLARYKKSLKDAMSNVITDTSDSGVPQRNVPKKPIPNVKDVIARALKHIGAYQELDNTEQVQALIDPEMCVNCGKCYMTCNDSGYQAIKFDPETHLPVIMDSCTGCTLCLSVCPIIDCIKMVTRTTPYVPKRGLPVNPVC
;
A
#
# COMPACT_ATOMS: atom_id res chain seq x y z
N MET A 1 -27.12 -40.69 28.80
CA MET A 1 -27.07 -39.63 27.76
C MET A 1 -26.77 -40.23 26.37
N VAL A 2 -27.50 -41.26 25.93
CA VAL A 2 -27.20 -41.96 24.64
C VAL A 2 -28.21 -41.60 23.53
N ASN A 3 -29.32 -40.92 23.87
CA ASN A 3 -30.41 -40.62 22.92
C ASN A 3 -30.49 -39.16 22.44
N ILE A 4 -29.51 -38.30 22.73
CA ILE A 4 -29.48 -36.90 22.22
C ILE A 4 -28.53 -36.74 21.03
N LEU A 5 -27.68 -37.73 20.74
CA LEU A 5 -26.66 -37.62 19.69
C LEU A 5 -27.14 -38.00 18.29
N GLN A 6 -28.28 -38.68 18.11
CA GLN A 6 -28.71 -39.09 16.76
C GLN A 6 -29.32 -37.96 15.91
N ASP A 7 -29.88 -36.92 16.52
CA ASP A 7 -30.53 -35.81 15.78
C ASP A 7 -29.59 -34.64 15.45
N ILE A 8 -28.33 -34.67 15.88
CA ILE A 8 -27.36 -33.58 15.66
C ILE A 8 -26.54 -33.80 14.36
N PHE A 9 -26.45 -35.02 13.84
CA PHE A 9 -25.55 -35.37 12.72
C PHE A 9 -26.02 -34.97 11.31
N PHE A 10 -27.23 -34.43 11.14
CA PHE A 10 -27.77 -34.05 9.83
C PHE A 10 -28.03 -32.54 9.71
N CYS A 11 -27.03 -31.72 10.02
CA CYS A 11 -26.98 -30.36 9.48
C CYS A 11 -26.28 -30.43 8.11
N SER A 12 -27.04 -30.37 7.01
CA SER A 12 -26.46 -30.52 5.67
C SER A 12 -25.52 -29.36 5.36
N CYS A 13 -24.21 -29.61 5.39
CA CYS A 13 -23.23 -28.69 4.82
C CYS A 13 -23.57 -28.44 3.33
N VAL A 14 -23.26 -27.24 2.86
CA VAL A 14 -23.31 -26.93 1.43
C VAL A 14 -22.39 -27.92 0.70
N ASN A 15 -22.79 -28.40 -0.48
CA ASN A 15 -21.92 -29.29 -1.24
C ASN A 15 -20.70 -28.53 -1.77
N LEU A 16 -19.51 -28.87 -1.25
CA LEU A 16 -18.21 -28.29 -1.60
C LEU A 16 -17.30 -29.25 -2.39
N GLU A 17 -17.86 -30.34 -2.93
CA GLU A 17 -17.09 -31.30 -3.73
C GLU A 17 -16.40 -30.61 -4.91
N ASN A 18 -15.07 -30.79 -5.01
CA ASN A 18 -14.22 -30.18 -6.04
C ASN A 18 -14.26 -28.64 -6.08
N ASN A 19 -14.63 -28.00 -4.97
CA ASN A 19 -14.59 -26.54 -4.87
C ASN A 19 -13.31 -26.07 -4.17
N PHE A 20 -12.43 -25.41 -4.93
CA PHE A 20 -11.18 -24.81 -4.44
C PHE A 20 -11.18 -23.28 -4.54
N ASP A 21 -12.36 -22.65 -4.61
CA ASP A 21 -12.48 -21.20 -4.62
C ASP A 21 -11.91 -20.59 -3.32
N ASP A 22 -11.37 -19.38 -3.39
CA ASP A 22 -10.77 -18.71 -2.22
C ASP A 22 -11.79 -18.53 -1.08
N ILE A 23 -11.52 -19.15 0.07
CA ILE A 23 -12.39 -19.06 1.26
C ILE A 23 -11.90 -18.05 2.29
N LYS A 24 -10.70 -17.50 2.15
CA LYS A 24 -10.12 -16.58 3.15
C LYS A 24 -11.06 -15.41 3.45
N HIS A 25 -11.26 -15.12 4.73
CA HIS A 25 -12.04 -13.94 5.17
C HIS A 25 -11.25 -12.63 5.02
N THR A 26 -9.93 -12.73 4.88
CA THR A 26 -9.01 -11.60 4.82
C THR A 26 -8.78 -11.05 3.42
N THR A 27 -9.20 -11.73 2.34
CA THR A 27 -9.03 -11.25 0.95
C THR A 27 -9.75 -9.91 0.74
N LEU A 28 -9.08 -8.96 0.08
CA LEU A 28 -9.60 -7.61 -0.15
C LEU A 28 -9.66 -7.26 -1.64
N SER A 29 -10.73 -6.57 -2.04
CA SER A 29 -10.74 -5.76 -3.28
C SER A 29 -9.93 -4.49 -3.07
N GLU A 30 -9.58 -3.77 -4.14
CA GLU A 30 -9.02 -2.41 -4.05
C GLU A 30 -9.88 -1.51 -3.16
N ARG A 31 -11.20 -1.51 -3.35
CA ARG A 31 -12.15 -0.78 -2.49
C ARG A 31 -12.00 -1.14 -1.00
N GLY A 32 -11.86 -2.43 -0.70
CA GLY A 32 -11.67 -2.92 0.67
C GLY A 32 -10.31 -2.53 1.23
N ALA A 33 -9.25 -2.70 0.45
CA ALA A 33 -7.88 -2.40 0.81
C ALA A 33 -7.68 -0.91 1.08
N LEU A 34 -8.20 -0.02 0.22
CA LEU A 34 -8.12 1.43 0.43
C LEU A 34 -8.82 1.86 1.71
N ARG A 35 -10.01 1.32 2.00
CA ARG A 35 -10.74 1.64 3.24
C ARG A 35 -9.97 1.20 4.49
N GLU A 36 -9.47 -0.03 4.48
CA GLU A 36 -8.74 -0.59 5.62
C GLU A 36 -7.38 0.09 5.82
N ALA A 37 -6.68 0.43 4.74
CA ALA A 37 -5.42 1.18 4.79
C ALA A 37 -5.61 2.62 5.30
N LEU A 38 -6.72 3.27 4.95
CA LEU A 38 -7.08 4.59 5.49
C LEU A 38 -7.46 4.52 6.97
N ARG A 39 -8.03 3.40 7.44
CA ARG A 39 -8.36 3.18 8.86
C ARG A 39 -7.11 2.99 9.73
N CYS A 40 -6.04 2.41 9.17
CA CYS A 40 -4.78 2.21 9.89
C CYS A 40 -4.20 3.52 10.40
N LEU A 41 -3.85 3.55 11.70
CA LEU A 41 -3.27 4.71 12.39
C LEU A 41 -1.82 5.04 11.99
N LYS A 42 -1.13 4.12 11.29
CA LYS A 42 0.26 4.32 10.82
C LYS A 42 1.21 4.67 11.97
N CYS A 43 1.11 3.90 13.05
CA CYS A 43 1.76 4.14 14.34
C CYS A 43 3.29 4.27 14.21
N ALA A 44 3.87 5.22 14.94
CA ALA A 44 5.31 5.22 15.19
C ALA A 44 5.70 3.99 16.04
N ASP A 45 6.91 3.47 15.82
CA ASP A 45 7.46 2.33 16.57
C ASP A 45 6.46 1.17 16.69
N ALA A 46 5.86 0.82 15.54
CA ALA A 46 4.61 0.09 15.48
C ALA A 46 4.72 -1.30 16.16
N PRO A 47 3.87 -1.62 17.15
CA PRO A 47 3.91 -2.92 17.81
C PRO A 47 3.60 -4.07 16.85
N CYS A 48 2.78 -3.85 15.82
CA CYS A 48 2.53 -4.85 14.79
C CYS A 48 3.79 -5.25 14.00
N GLN A 49 4.73 -4.32 13.81
CA GLN A 49 6.03 -4.62 13.17
C GLN A 49 6.91 -5.45 14.09
N LYS A 50 6.97 -5.10 15.38
CA LYS A 50 7.72 -5.86 16.41
C LYS A 50 7.20 -7.29 16.58
N SER A 51 5.89 -7.49 16.42
CA SER A 51 5.25 -8.80 16.45
C SER A 51 5.30 -9.55 15.11
N CYS A 52 5.94 -8.99 14.07
CA CYS A 52 6.15 -9.65 12.80
C CYS A 52 7.53 -10.31 12.78
N PRO A 53 7.65 -11.64 12.57
CA PRO A 53 8.94 -12.33 12.60
C PRO A 53 9.98 -11.79 11.60
N THR A 54 9.55 -11.36 10.41
CA THR A 54 10.44 -10.74 9.41
C THR A 54 10.63 -9.23 9.60
N ASN A 55 10.04 -8.63 10.64
CA ASN A 55 10.09 -7.21 10.98
C ASN A 55 9.61 -6.27 9.86
N LEU A 56 8.57 -6.68 9.10
CA LEU A 56 8.00 -5.87 8.01
C LEU A 56 7.64 -4.45 8.49
N ASP A 57 8.02 -3.42 7.74
CA ASP A 57 7.55 -2.05 7.99
C ASP A 57 6.06 -1.89 7.58
N ILE A 58 5.18 -2.32 8.49
CA ILE A 58 3.73 -2.30 8.33
C ILE A 58 3.18 -0.87 8.21
N LYS A 59 3.80 0.09 8.90
CA LYS A 59 3.43 1.50 8.80
C LYS A 59 3.60 1.97 7.35
N SER A 60 4.77 1.75 6.78
CA SER A 60 5.13 2.30 5.46
C SER A 60 4.38 1.62 4.33
N PHE A 61 4.26 0.28 4.31
CA PHE A 61 3.52 -0.37 3.22
C PHE A 61 2.02 -0.07 3.26
N ILE A 62 1.40 0.03 4.45
CA ILE A 62 -0.02 0.39 4.54
C ILE A 62 -0.23 1.87 4.17
N THR A 63 0.70 2.75 4.51
CA THR A 63 0.69 4.14 4.03
C THR A 63 0.68 4.18 2.51
N SER A 64 1.56 3.40 1.88
CA SER A 64 1.66 3.31 0.42
C SER A 64 0.35 2.80 -0.22
N ILE A 65 -0.28 1.78 0.36
CA ILE A 65 -1.62 1.31 -0.10
C ILE A 65 -2.65 2.43 0.00
N SER A 66 -2.72 3.17 1.12
CA SER A 66 -3.69 4.27 1.29
C SER A 66 -3.49 5.41 0.28
N ASN A 67 -2.27 5.55 -0.24
CA ASN A 67 -1.88 6.54 -1.25
C ASN A 67 -1.95 6.02 -2.69
N LYS A 68 -2.54 4.82 -2.91
CA LYS A 68 -2.59 4.11 -4.19
C LYS A 68 -1.23 3.79 -4.82
N ASN A 69 -0.19 3.71 -3.98
CA ASN A 69 1.13 3.25 -4.38
C ASN A 69 1.31 1.76 -4.02
N TYR A 70 0.70 0.90 -4.83
CA TYR A 70 0.73 -0.54 -4.61
C TYR A 70 2.12 -1.14 -4.86
N TYR A 71 2.88 -0.56 -5.80
CA TYR A 71 4.27 -0.92 -6.01
C TYR A 71 5.14 -0.61 -4.78
N GLY A 72 5.08 0.60 -4.23
CA GLY A 72 5.86 0.96 -3.04
C GLY A 72 5.52 0.08 -1.84
N ALA A 73 4.24 -0.27 -1.68
CA ALA A 73 3.81 -1.23 -0.67
C ALA A 73 4.42 -2.62 -0.90
N ALA A 74 4.32 -3.17 -2.11
CA ALA A 74 4.90 -4.47 -2.44
C ALA A 74 6.42 -4.49 -2.30
N LYS A 75 7.13 -3.41 -2.69
CA LYS A 75 8.57 -3.25 -2.51
C LYS A 75 8.94 -3.31 -1.02
N ALA A 76 8.25 -2.57 -0.16
CA ALA A 76 8.50 -2.60 1.29
C ALA A 76 8.28 -4.02 1.87
N ILE A 77 7.21 -4.70 1.46
CA ILE A 77 6.92 -6.09 1.87
C ILE A 77 8.03 -7.04 1.42
N LEU A 78 8.36 -7.04 0.12
CA LEU A 78 9.32 -7.98 -0.49
C LEU A 78 10.77 -7.71 -0.07
N SER A 79 11.07 -6.50 0.38
CA SER A 79 12.40 -6.15 0.91
C SER A 79 12.72 -6.96 2.16
N ASP A 80 11.76 -7.09 3.06
CA ASP A 80 11.96 -7.83 4.32
C ASP A 80 11.49 -9.29 4.28
N ASN A 81 10.55 -9.62 3.38
CA ASN A 81 9.97 -10.95 3.24
C ASN A 81 9.84 -11.35 1.75
N PRO A 82 10.77 -12.17 1.21
CA PRO A 82 10.72 -12.64 -0.17
C PRO A 82 9.47 -13.47 -0.53
N LEU A 83 8.75 -14.00 0.46
CA LEU A 83 7.48 -14.71 0.30
C LEU A 83 6.30 -13.85 0.79
N GLY A 84 6.31 -12.58 0.43
CA GLY A 84 5.36 -11.57 0.89
C GLY A 84 3.90 -11.89 0.56
N LEU A 85 3.62 -12.44 -0.63
CA LEU A 85 2.25 -12.77 -1.04
C LEU A 85 1.76 -14.03 -0.33
N THR A 86 2.57 -15.08 -0.28
CA THR A 86 2.27 -16.30 0.49
C THR A 86 1.96 -15.94 1.94
N CYS A 87 2.85 -15.19 2.61
CA CYS A 87 2.66 -14.80 4.01
C CYS A 87 1.41 -13.94 4.21
N GLY A 88 1.08 -13.04 3.29
CA GLY A 88 -0.15 -12.25 3.35
C GLY A 88 -1.42 -13.11 3.37
N MET A 89 -1.39 -14.28 2.71
CA MET A 89 -2.51 -15.20 2.65
C MET A 89 -2.59 -16.19 3.83
N VAL A 90 -1.47 -16.65 4.36
CA VAL A 90 -1.44 -17.80 5.30
C VAL A 90 -0.97 -17.49 6.72
N CYS A 91 -0.40 -16.31 6.97
CA CYS A 91 0.09 -15.97 8.31
C CYS A 91 -1.03 -16.07 9.37
N PRO A 92 -0.77 -16.70 10.53
CA PRO A 92 -1.68 -16.69 11.67
C PRO A 92 -1.64 -15.32 12.37
N THR A 93 -2.14 -14.29 11.68
CA THR A 93 -1.93 -12.89 12.05
C THR A 93 -2.37 -12.54 13.47
N SER A 94 -3.40 -13.19 14.02
CA SER A 94 -3.90 -12.97 15.38
C SER A 94 -2.84 -13.22 16.45
N ASP A 95 -1.91 -14.14 16.18
CA ASP A 95 -0.88 -14.57 17.11
C ASP A 95 0.46 -13.86 16.78
N LEU A 96 0.44 -13.00 15.76
CA LEU A 96 1.59 -12.25 15.24
C LEU A 96 1.24 -10.74 15.17
N CYS A 97 1.42 -10.12 14.01
CA CYS A 97 1.29 -8.68 13.79
C CYS A 97 -0.07 -8.08 14.17
N VAL A 98 -1.18 -8.81 13.98
CA VAL A 98 -2.52 -8.31 14.32
C VAL A 98 -2.79 -8.41 15.82
N GLY A 99 -2.21 -9.39 16.50
CA GLY A 99 -2.28 -9.51 17.97
C GLY A 99 -1.65 -8.32 18.70
N GLY A 100 -0.62 -7.71 18.12
CA GLY A 100 0.02 -6.49 18.63
C GLY A 100 -0.59 -5.17 18.13
N CYS A 101 -1.67 -5.16 17.35
CA CYS A 101 -2.16 -3.94 16.71
C CYS A 101 -2.83 -2.99 17.73
N ASN A 102 -2.43 -1.71 17.76
CA ASN A 102 -3.03 -0.70 18.66
C ASN A 102 -4.54 -0.53 18.47
N LEU A 103 -5.07 -0.71 17.26
CA LEU A 103 -6.52 -0.61 17.00
C LEU A 103 -7.33 -1.77 17.60
N TYR A 104 -6.67 -2.81 18.13
CA TYR A 104 -7.35 -3.78 18.98
C TYR A 104 -8.05 -3.12 20.19
N ALA A 105 -7.57 -1.96 20.64
CA ALA A 105 -8.16 -1.17 21.71
C ALA A 105 -9.40 -0.33 21.29
N SER A 106 -9.88 -0.47 20.06
CA SER A 106 -11.08 0.21 19.54
C SER A 106 -12.19 -0.79 19.19
N GLU A 107 -13.45 -0.36 19.21
CA GLU A 107 -14.62 -1.19 18.95
C GLU A 107 -14.61 -1.81 17.54
N GLU A 108 -14.06 -1.12 16.54
CA GLU A 108 -13.86 -1.63 15.19
C GLU A 108 -12.76 -2.70 15.08
N GLY A 109 -11.93 -2.87 16.11
CA GLY A 109 -10.91 -3.90 16.20
C GLY A 109 -9.64 -3.66 15.37
N PRO A 110 -8.69 -4.62 15.38
CA PRO A 110 -7.38 -4.44 14.77
C PRO A 110 -7.44 -4.44 13.22
N ILE A 111 -6.34 -4.03 12.59
CA ILE A 111 -6.24 -3.95 11.11
C ILE A 111 -6.11 -5.34 10.49
N ASN A 112 -6.75 -5.57 9.33
CA ASN A 112 -6.50 -6.73 8.48
C ASN A 112 -5.15 -6.59 7.72
N ILE A 113 -4.05 -6.74 8.45
CA ILE A 113 -2.68 -6.56 7.92
C ILE A 113 -2.38 -7.58 6.82
N GLY A 114 -2.73 -8.86 7.02
CA GLY A 114 -2.51 -9.92 6.03
C GLY A 114 -3.22 -9.66 4.70
N GLY A 115 -4.49 -9.25 4.74
CA GLY A 115 -5.26 -8.91 3.54
C GLY A 115 -4.69 -7.71 2.76
N LEU A 116 -4.17 -6.71 3.47
CA LEU A 116 -3.50 -5.56 2.85
C LEU A 116 -2.16 -5.97 2.18
N GLN A 117 -1.38 -6.80 2.86
CA GLN A 117 -0.14 -7.37 2.32
C GLN A 117 -0.40 -8.24 1.08
N GLN A 118 -1.44 -9.09 1.15
CA GLN A 118 -1.90 -9.88 0.00
C GLN A 118 -2.26 -8.96 -1.17
N PHE A 119 -3.13 -7.98 -0.95
CA PHE A 119 -3.62 -7.09 -2.01
C PHE A 119 -2.47 -6.37 -2.74
N ALA A 120 -1.55 -5.72 -2.02
CA ALA A 120 -0.45 -4.98 -2.62
C ALA A 120 0.47 -5.89 -3.45
N THR A 121 0.83 -7.05 -2.91
CA THR A 121 1.75 -7.97 -3.58
C THR A 121 1.07 -8.68 -4.76
N GLU A 122 -0.23 -8.93 -4.70
CA GLU A 122 -1.02 -9.46 -5.82
C GLU A 122 -1.11 -8.44 -6.97
N VAL A 123 -1.29 -7.15 -6.67
CA VAL A 123 -1.24 -6.10 -7.70
C VAL A 123 0.16 -6.05 -8.34
N PHE A 124 1.23 -6.12 -7.55
CA PHE A 124 2.60 -6.17 -8.10
C PHE A 124 2.84 -7.41 -8.96
N SER A 125 2.36 -8.59 -8.56
CA SER A 125 2.41 -9.80 -9.37
C SER A 125 1.73 -9.59 -10.73
N LYS A 126 0.58 -8.93 -10.76
CA LYS A 126 -0.14 -8.57 -12.01
C LYS A 126 0.55 -7.50 -12.85
N MET A 127 1.43 -6.67 -12.26
CA MET A 127 2.29 -5.78 -13.05
C MET A 127 3.29 -6.56 -13.91
N GLY A 128 3.64 -7.80 -13.54
CA GLY A 128 4.52 -8.68 -14.32
C GLY A 128 5.97 -8.19 -14.39
N ILE A 129 6.46 -7.50 -13.36
CA ILE A 129 7.79 -6.87 -13.36
C ILE A 129 8.79 -7.78 -12.63
N PRO A 130 9.93 -8.15 -13.26
CA PRO A 130 10.92 -9.02 -12.64
C PRO A 130 11.70 -8.31 -11.52
N GLN A 131 12.22 -9.10 -10.59
CA GLN A 131 13.23 -8.61 -9.64
C GLN A 131 14.54 -8.34 -10.40
N ILE A 132 15.32 -7.35 -9.96
CA ILE A 132 16.65 -7.10 -10.51
C ILE A 132 17.70 -7.16 -9.41
N ARG A 133 18.94 -7.40 -9.81
CA ARG A 133 20.11 -7.26 -8.93
C ARG A 133 20.19 -5.83 -8.38
N ASN A 134 20.61 -5.67 -7.13
CA ASN A 134 20.76 -4.36 -6.49
C ASN A 134 21.55 -3.41 -7.42
N PRO A 135 20.96 -2.28 -7.86
CA PRO A 135 21.61 -1.33 -8.76
C PRO A 135 22.89 -0.70 -8.22
N GLU A 136 23.11 -0.72 -6.90
CA GLU A 136 24.30 -0.16 -6.26
C GLU A 136 25.50 -1.11 -6.24
N LEU A 137 25.30 -2.40 -6.53
CA LEU A 137 26.38 -3.37 -6.56
C LEU A 137 27.23 -3.24 -7.85
N PRO A 138 28.56 -3.42 -7.78
CA PRO A 138 29.42 -3.49 -8.96
C PRO A 138 28.94 -4.54 -9.97
N PRO A 139 29.23 -4.40 -11.28
CA PRO A 139 28.97 -5.45 -12.26
C PRO A 139 29.47 -6.82 -11.79
N ALA A 140 28.79 -7.91 -12.16
CA ALA A 140 29.10 -9.25 -11.64
C ALA A 140 30.57 -9.67 -11.83
N HIS A 141 31.18 -9.30 -12.96
CA HIS A 141 32.59 -9.60 -13.26
C HIS A 141 33.61 -8.76 -12.48
N GLU A 142 33.16 -7.71 -11.79
CA GLU A 142 33.98 -6.85 -10.92
C GLU A 142 33.79 -7.20 -9.44
N MET A 143 32.93 -8.17 -9.12
CA MET A 143 32.72 -8.61 -7.75
C MET A 143 33.95 -9.38 -7.24
N PRO A 144 34.28 -9.28 -5.94
CA PRO A 144 35.35 -10.08 -5.35
C PRO A 144 35.10 -11.59 -5.52
N GLU A 145 36.18 -12.38 -5.62
CA GLU A 145 36.13 -13.84 -5.78
C GLU A 145 35.26 -14.54 -4.71
N SER A 146 35.17 -13.94 -3.51
CA SER A 146 34.31 -14.45 -2.44
C SER A 146 32.84 -14.60 -2.83
N PHE A 147 32.32 -13.78 -3.75
CA PHE A 147 30.93 -13.82 -4.21
C PHE A 147 30.65 -14.92 -5.25
N HIS A 148 31.69 -15.50 -5.85
CA HIS A 148 31.57 -16.63 -6.78
C HIS A 148 31.63 -18.01 -6.08
N THR A 149 31.79 -18.00 -4.75
CA THR A 149 31.77 -19.19 -3.91
C THR A 149 30.50 -20.01 -4.16
N ARG A 150 30.67 -21.31 -4.41
CA ARG A 150 29.55 -22.25 -4.59
C ARG A 150 28.78 -22.39 -3.29
N ILE A 151 27.48 -22.14 -3.33
CA ILE A 151 26.59 -22.25 -2.17
C ILE A 151 25.44 -23.21 -2.54
N ALA A 152 25.27 -24.24 -1.73
CA ALA A 152 24.21 -25.22 -1.85
C ALA A 152 23.15 -25.01 -0.76
N LEU A 153 21.88 -25.11 -1.11
CA LEU A 153 20.75 -25.12 -0.18
C LEU A 153 19.94 -26.39 -0.41
N ILE A 154 19.47 -27.02 0.66
CA ILE A 154 18.74 -28.31 0.59
C ILE A 154 17.26 -28.09 0.89
N GLY A 155 16.39 -28.53 -0.01
CA GLY A 155 14.95 -28.32 0.02
C GLY A 155 14.54 -26.94 -0.52
N CYS A 156 13.61 -26.90 -1.46
CA CYS A 156 13.05 -25.68 -2.06
C CYS A 156 11.77 -25.24 -1.32
N GLY A 157 11.88 -25.09 0.00
CA GLY A 157 10.83 -24.54 0.87
C GLY A 157 11.07 -23.07 1.26
N PRO A 158 10.17 -22.47 2.07
CA PRO A 158 10.24 -21.06 2.47
C PRO A 158 11.60 -20.59 3.00
N ALA A 159 12.25 -21.38 3.87
CA ALA A 159 13.54 -21.03 4.46
C ALA A 159 14.65 -20.90 3.41
N SER A 160 14.80 -21.89 2.53
CA SER A 160 15.81 -21.88 1.48
C SER A 160 15.52 -20.82 0.40
N ILE A 161 14.25 -20.61 0.03
CA ILE A 161 13.87 -19.55 -0.91
C ILE A 161 14.27 -18.18 -0.35
N SER A 162 13.99 -17.94 0.94
CA SER A 162 14.41 -16.71 1.62
C SER A 162 15.93 -16.56 1.67
N CYS A 163 16.64 -17.58 2.15
CA CYS A 163 18.10 -17.56 2.28
C CYS A 163 18.79 -17.31 0.93
N ALA A 164 18.39 -18.04 -0.12
CA ALA A 164 18.92 -17.86 -1.45
C ALA A 164 18.61 -16.47 -2.02
N SER A 165 17.40 -15.94 -1.78
CA SER A 165 17.03 -14.59 -2.22
C SER A 165 17.94 -13.52 -1.59
N PHE A 166 18.17 -13.57 -0.28
CA PHE A 166 19.02 -12.58 0.40
C PHE A 166 20.50 -12.73 0.05
N LEU A 167 21.01 -13.96 -0.11
CA LEU A 167 22.36 -14.18 -0.63
C LEU A 167 22.52 -13.63 -2.05
N ALA A 168 21.56 -13.88 -2.93
CA ALA A 168 21.60 -13.36 -4.29
C ALA A 168 21.54 -11.82 -4.30
N ARG A 169 20.74 -11.21 -3.42
CA ARG A 169 20.70 -9.75 -3.23
C ARG A 169 22.03 -9.17 -2.75
N LEU A 170 22.76 -9.87 -1.89
CA LEU A 170 24.12 -9.51 -1.46
C LEU A 170 25.14 -9.58 -2.61
N GLY A 171 24.83 -10.30 -3.69
CA GLY A 171 25.63 -10.38 -4.90
C GLY A 171 26.25 -11.74 -5.18
N TYR A 172 25.93 -12.78 -4.40
CA TYR A 172 26.38 -14.15 -4.69
C TYR A 172 25.69 -14.68 -5.95
N ASP A 173 26.46 -15.22 -6.91
CA ASP A 173 25.94 -15.63 -8.22
C ASP A 173 25.95 -17.15 -8.47
N ASN A 174 26.49 -17.93 -7.53
CA ASN A 174 26.64 -19.37 -7.64
C ASN A 174 25.82 -20.14 -6.59
N LEU A 175 24.51 -19.89 -6.60
CA LEU A 175 23.53 -20.44 -5.66
C LEU A 175 22.73 -21.57 -6.33
N THR A 176 22.70 -22.76 -5.71
CA THR A 176 21.88 -23.89 -6.17
C THR A 176 21.05 -24.47 -5.04
N ILE A 177 19.73 -24.56 -5.24
CA ILE A 177 18.80 -25.26 -4.36
C ILE A 177 18.56 -26.67 -4.90
N PHE A 178 18.72 -27.68 -4.04
CA PHE A 178 18.48 -29.08 -4.36
C PHE A 178 17.17 -29.54 -3.72
N GLU A 179 16.18 -29.88 -4.55
CA GLU A 179 14.85 -30.30 -4.14
C GLU A 179 14.63 -31.80 -4.40
N LYS A 180 14.16 -32.51 -3.37
CA LYS A 180 13.88 -33.95 -3.42
C LYS A 180 12.74 -34.26 -4.40
N GLN A 181 11.69 -33.45 -4.39
CA GLN A 181 10.46 -33.70 -5.12
C GLN A 181 10.56 -33.21 -6.57
N LYS A 182 9.53 -33.52 -7.36
CA LYS A 182 9.36 -33.02 -8.73
C LYS A 182 8.74 -31.61 -8.79
N TYR A 183 8.36 -31.07 -7.64
CA TYR A 183 7.76 -29.75 -7.48
C TYR A 183 8.60 -28.93 -6.50
N ILE A 184 8.38 -27.61 -6.51
CA ILE A 184 9.08 -26.62 -5.71
C ILE A 184 8.10 -25.92 -4.76
N GLY A 185 8.58 -25.20 -3.76
CA GLY A 185 7.74 -24.44 -2.81
C GLY A 185 7.48 -25.12 -1.45
N GLY A 186 7.96 -26.35 -1.25
CA GLY A 186 7.81 -27.08 0.01
C GLY A 186 6.35 -27.28 0.41
N LEU A 187 6.04 -27.11 1.71
CA LEU A 187 4.68 -27.28 2.25
C LEU A 187 3.67 -26.30 1.63
N SER A 188 4.11 -25.12 1.19
CA SER A 188 3.26 -24.13 0.51
C SER A 188 2.63 -24.70 -0.77
N THR A 189 3.27 -25.67 -1.42
CA THR A 189 2.74 -26.35 -2.60
C THR A 189 2.17 -27.73 -2.28
N ALA A 190 2.81 -28.46 -1.36
CA ALA A 190 2.46 -29.85 -1.10
C ALA A 190 1.19 -30.03 -0.24
N GLU A 191 0.97 -29.14 0.73
CA GLU A 191 0.01 -29.37 1.82
C GLU A 191 -0.94 -28.20 2.07
N ILE A 192 -0.48 -26.95 1.94
CA ILE A 192 -1.38 -25.81 2.12
C ILE A 192 -2.46 -25.85 1.02
N PRO A 193 -3.76 -25.92 1.38
CA PRO A 193 -4.81 -26.10 0.37
C PRO A 193 -4.92 -24.93 -0.61
N GLN A 194 -5.22 -25.23 -1.88
CA GLN A 194 -5.41 -24.24 -2.97
C GLN A 194 -6.42 -23.14 -2.62
N PHE A 195 -7.52 -23.48 -1.92
CA PHE A 195 -8.53 -22.53 -1.48
C PHE A 195 -8.03 -21.52 -0.41
N ARG A 196 -6.83 -21.73 0.15
CA ARG A 196 -6.14 -20.77 1.03
C ARG A 196 -4.92 -20.15 0.35
N LEU A 197 -4.10 -20.95 -0.34
CA LEU A 197 -2.90 -20.48 -1.03
C LEU A 197 -2.88 -21.03 -2.45
N PRO A 198 -3.21 -20.19 -3.45
CA PRO A 198 -3.13 -20.60 -4.84
C PRO A 198 -1.69 -20.89 -5.28
N TYR A 199 -1.46 -22.00 -5.98
CA TYR A 199 -0.10 -22.42 -6.40
C TYR A 199 0.65 -21.35 -7.23
N GLU A 200 -0.07 -20.59 -8.07
CA GLU A 200 0.49 -19.51 -8.87
C GLU A 200 1.20 -18.42 -8.02
N VAL A 201 0.80 -18.25 -6.76
CA VAL A 201 1.47 -17.35 -5.81
C VAL A 201 2.87 -17.86 -5.48
N VAL A 202 3.00 -19.15 -5.20
CA VAL A 202 4.28 -19.78 -4.86
C VAL A 202 5.21 -19.74 -6.06
N GLN A 203 4.67 -19.99 -7.26
CA GLN A 203 5.42 -19.91 -8.51
C GLN A 203 5.96 -18.50 -8.75
N PHE A 204 5.12 -17.47 -8.57
CA PHE A 204 5.51 -16.06 -8.69
C PHE A 204 6.71 -15.69 -7.79
N GLU A 205 6.68 -16.07 -6.51
CA GLU A 205 7.75 -15.73 -5.56
C GLU A 205 9.06 -16.46 -5.88
N ILE A 206 8.98 -17.71 -6.34
CA ILE A 206 10.15 -18.46 -6.79
C ILE A 206 10.73 -17.86 -8.07
N ASP A 207 9.89 -17.38 -8.99
CA ASP A 207 10.38 -16.74 -10.21
C ASP A 207 11.08 -15.41 -9.93
N LEU A 208 10.63 -14.63 -8.94
CA LEU A 208 11.37 -13.46 -8.46
C LEU A 208 12.75 -13.84 -7.90
N MET A 209 12.87 -14.95 -7.16
CA MET A 209 14.17 -15.44 -6.68
C MET A 209 15.07 -15.86 -7.86
N LYS A 210 14.52 -16.56 -8.85
CA LYS A 210 15.25 -16.99 -10.06
C LYS A 210 15.73 -15.82 -10.91
N ASP A 211 15.04 -14.68 -10.89
CA ASP A 211 15.50 -13.46 -11.56
C ASP A 211 16.87 -12.99 -11.07
N LEU A 212 17.25 -13.35 -9.84
CA LEU A 212 18.56 -13.06 -9.28
C LEU A 212 19.63 -14.11 -9.63
N GLY A 213 19.30 -15.10 -10.47
CA GLY A 213 20.24 -16.13 -10.94
C GLY A 213 20.30 -17.40 -10.07
N VAL A 214 19.44 -17.54 -9.06
CA VAL A 214 19.36 -18.74 -8.23
C VAL A 214 18.90 -19.94 -9.04
N LYS A 215 19.66 -21.04 -8.99
CA LYS A 215 19.34 -22.29 -9.70
C LYS A 215 18.55 -23.22 -8.78
N VAL A 216 17.62 -23.98 -9.35
CA VAL A 216 16.87 -25.02 -8.63
C VAL A 216 16.95 -26.32 -9.41
N THR A 217 17.43 -27.38 -8.76
CA THR A 217 17.50 -28.74 -9.31
C THR A 217 16.51 -29.63 -8.57
N VAL A 218 15.62 -30.31 -9.29
CA VAL A 218 14.58 -31.20 -8.73
C VAL A 218 14.99 -32.67 -8.83
N LYS A 219 14.31 -33.55 -8.08
CA LYS A 219 14.60 -35.00 -7.98
C LYS A 219 15.98 -35.34 -7.43
N GLU A 220 16.61 -34.41 -6.70
CA GLU A 220 17.87 -34.66 -6.03
C GLU A 220 17.62 -34.76 -4.52
N ARG A 221 17.69 -35.99 -4.01
CA ARG A 221 17.47 -36.32 -2.60
C ARG A 221 18.79 -36.27 -1.85
N TRP A 222 18.79 -35.68 -0.67
CA TRP A 222 19.87 -35.87 0.29
C TRP A 222 19.93 -37.35 0.74
N GLY A 223 21.04 -38.02 0.45
CA GLY A 223 21.25 -39.47 0.69
C GLY A 223 21.60 -40.31 -0.56
N GLY A 224 21.55 -39.75 -1.78
CA GLY A 224 21.82 -40.51 -3.01
C GLY A 224 23.29 -40.78 -3.37
N CYS A 225 24.25 -40.01 -2.86
CA CYS A 225 25.70 -40.17 -3.14
C CYS A 225 26.65 -39.70 -2.02
N HIS A 226 26.15 -39.29 -0.85
CA HIS A 226 26.98 -38.78 0.25
C HIS A 226 26.41 -39.32 1.56
N ILE A 227 27.08 -40.30 2.18
CA ILE A 227 26.57 -41.05 3.35
C ILE A 227 27.71 -41.26 4.36
N LEU A 228 27.42 -41.08 5.65
CA LEU A 228 28.20 -41.63 6.78
C LEU A 228 27.25 -42.38 7.77
N PRO A 229 27.66 -43.50 8.40
CA PRO A 229 26.79 -44.45 9.13
C PRO A 229 26.82 -44.23 10.67
N THR A 230 25.92 -44.65 11.57
CA THR A 230 24.58 -45.29 11.62
C THR A 230 24.13 -45.25 13.11
N HIS A 231 22.80 -45.19 13.34
CA HIS A 231 21.98 -45.71 14.48
C HIS A 231 21.25 -44.74 15.46
N GLN A 232 19.89 -44.78 15.37
CA GLN A 232 18.79 -44.87 16.39
C GLN A 232 18.77 -43.93 17.64
N GLN A 233 17.66 -43.39 18.21
CA GLN A 233 16.18 -43.36 18.06
C GLN A 233 15.61 -42.33 19.10
N SER A 234 14.42 -41.70 18.90
CA SER A 234 13.35 -41.37 19.92
C SER A 234 12.41 -40.16 19.58
N ASN A 235 11.24 -40.08 20.27
CA ASN A 235 9.92 -39.51 19.91
C ASN A 235 9.50 -38.22 20.64
N VAL A 236 8.63 -37.39 20.01
CA VAL A 236 7.94 -36.23 20.64
C VAL A 236 6.51 -36.03 20.07
N THR A 237 5.59 -35.61 20.94
CA THR A 237 4.17 -35.27 20.69
C THR A 237 3.85 -33.82 21.11
N ASP A 238 2.98 -33.11 20.39
CA ASP A 238 2.53 -31.75 20.76
C ASP A 238 0.99 -31.60 20.74
N ILE A 239 0.44 -30.80 21.67
CA ILE A 239 -1.00 -30.67 21.98
C ILE A 239 -1.49 -29.26 21.60
N ASN A 240 -2.52 -29.18 20.75
CA ASN A 240 -3.43 -28.06 20.48
C ASN A 240 -2.85 -26.63 20.42
N ASN A 241 -2.16 -26.28 19.33
CA ASN A 241 -1.84 -24.89 18.96
C ASN A 241 -2.34 -24.56 17.54
N HIS A 242 -3.60 -24.11 17.40
CA HIS A 242 -4.09 -23.55 16.13
C HIS A 242 -4.71 -22.16 16.38
N ALA A 243 -4.24 -21.15 15.64
CA ALA A 243 -4.81 -19.80 15.65
C ALA A 243 -6.32 -19.84 15.37
N GLY A 244 -7.12 -19.09 16.14
CA GLY A 244 -8.59 -19.15 16.10
C GLY A 244 -9.23 -18.99 14.71
N LYS A 245 -8.63 -18.21 13.81
CA LYS A 245 -9.10 -18.03 12.42
C LYS A 245 -9.04 -19.30 11.57
N LYS A 246 -8.13 -20.24 11.84
CA LYS A 246 -8.08 -21.54 11.14
C LYS A 246 -9.25 -22.43 11.55
N MET A 247 -9.64 -22.37 12.83
CA MET A 247 -10.79 -23.13 13.36
C MET A 247 -12.13 -22.58 12.84
N GLU A 248 -12.24 -21.27 12.65
CA GLU A 248 -13.45 -20.64 12.09
C GLU A 248 -13.84 -21.22 10.73
N VAL A 249 -12.87 -21.44 9.85
CA VAL A 249 -13.12 -22.03 8.52
C VAL A 249 -13.77 -23.41 8.62
N ALA A 250 -13.17 -24.32 9.41
CA ALA A 250 -13.71 -25.66 9.61
C ALA A 250 -15.10 -25.62 10.29
N LYS A 251 -15.30 -24.69 11.23
CA LYS A 251 -16.60 -24.49 11.89
C LYS A 251 -17.67 -23.97 10.93
N ASP A 252 -17.34 -23.03 10.05
CA ASP A 252 -18.26 -22.49 9.05
C ASP A 252 -18.69 -23.56 8.04
N GLU A 253 -17.77 -24.46 7.70
CA GLU A 253 -18.00 -25.66 6.87
C GLU A 253 -18.62 -26.85 7.63
N LYS A 254 -19.04 -26.64 8.89
CA LYS A 254 -19.76 -27.62 9.71
C LYS A 254 -18.95 -28.87 10.09
N CYS A 255 -17.62 -28.76 10.19
CA CYS A 255 -16.82 -29.79 10.85
C CYS A 255 -17.19 -29.86 12.34
N GLU A 256 -17.46 -31.06 12.84
CA GLU A 256 -17.71 -31.31 14.26
C GLU A 256 -16.40 -31.44 15.02
N PHE A 257 -16.32 -30.86 16.22
CA PHE A 257 -15.12 -30.90 17.06
C PHE A 257 -15.40 -31.74 18.29
N LEU A 258 -14.72 -32.87 18.41
CA LEU A 258 -14.85 -33.80 19.54
C LEU A 258 -13.61 -33.72 20.44
N PRO A 259 -13.59 -32.83 21.44
CA PRO A 259 -12.43 -32.67 22.32
C PRO A 259 -12.30 -33.82 23.31
N PHE A 260 -11.16 -33.90 23.99
CA PHE A 260 -10.92 -34.84 25.10
C PHE A 260 -10.98 -36.33 24.73
N LEU A 261 -10.54 -36.69 23.53
CA LEU A 261 -10.54 -38.07 23.03
C LEU A 261 -9.15 -38.49 22.57
N SER A 262 -8.61 -39.57 23.14
CA SER A 262 -7.37 -40.20 22.72
C SER A 262 -7.67 -41.47 21.91
N PRO A 263 -7.16 -41.62 20.68
CA PRO A 263 -7.44 -42.79 19.85
C PRO A 263 -6.79 -44.05 20.43
N HIS A 264 -7.56 -45.14 20.53
CA HIS A 264 -7.13 -46.40 21.13
C HIS A 264 -7.11 -47.57 20.14
N GLU A 265 -8.14 -47.74 19.30
CA GLU A 265 -8.20 -48.86 18.34
C GLU A 265 -8.95 -48.51 17.06
N VAL A 266 -8.36 -48.80 15.89
CA VAL A 266 -9.03 -48.74 14.58
C VAL A 266 -9.86 -49.99 14.35
N ILE A 267 -11.17 -49.83 14.16
CA ILE A 267 -12.09 -50.94 13.94
C ILE A 267 -12.18 -51.23 12.44
N MET A 268 -11.73 -52.43 12.05
CA MET A 268 -11.72 -52.90 10.67
C MET A 268 -12.79 -53.98 10.45
N LYS A 269 -13.50 -53.92 9.32
CA LYS A 269 -14.39 -54.98 8.86
C LYS A 269 -14.29 -55.12 7.34
N ASP A 270 -14.14 -56.35 6.86
CA ASP A 270 -14.03 -56.68 5.43
C ASP A 270 -12.97 -55.84 4.69
N GLY A 271 -11.83 -55.59 5.36
CA GLY A 271 -10.73 -54.79 4.83
C GLY A 271 -10.98 -53.27 4.78
N ARG A 272 -12.07 -52.78 5.37
CA ARG A 272 -12.41 -51.35 5.44
C ARG A 272 -12.46 -50.87 6.89
N VAL A 273 -12.11 -49.61 7.10
CA VAL A 273 -12.36 -48.94 8.37
C VAL A 273 -13.88 -48.80 8.53
N VAL A 274 -14.39 -49.14 9.71
CA VAL A 274 -15.81 -48.93 10.07
C VAL A 274 -15.98 -48.09 11.33
N GLY A 275 -14.89 -47.77 12.02
CA GLY A 275 -14.89 -46.88 13.16
C GLY A 275 -13.54 -46.76 13.86
N LEU A 276 -13.51 -45.90 14.86
CA LEU A 276 -12.37 -45.64 15.73
C LEU A 276 -12.85 -45.65 17.17
N ARG A 277 -12.20 -46.44 18.02
CA ARG A 277 -12.42 -46.45 19.46
C ARG A 277 -11.49 -45.43 20.10
N PHE A 278 -12.05 -44.58 20.94
CA PHE A 278 -11.32 -43.60 21.73
C PHE A 278 -11.52 -43.87 23.22
N CYS A 279 -10.56 -43.43 24.02
CA CYS A 279 -10.68 -43.30 25.46
C CYS A 279 -10.76 -41.80 25.81
N ARG A 280 -11.53 -41.44 26.83
CA ARG A 280 -11.64 -40.06 27.29
C ARG A 280 -10.30 -39.61 27.88
N THR A 281 -9.95 -38.35 27.68
CA THR A 281 -8.84 -37.71 28.38
C THR A 281 -9.35 -36.61 29.32
N GLU A 282 -8.70 -36.40 30.44
CA GLU A 282 -8.97 -35.26 31.31
C GLU A 282 -7.69 -34.69 31.90
N GLN A 283 -7.73 -33.40 32.23
CA GLN A 283 -6.62 -32.69 32.85
C GLN A 283 -6.83 -32.67 34.36
N GLN A 284 -5.81 -33.09 35.10
CA GLN A 284 -5.79 -33.01 36.56
C GLN A 284 -5.47 -31.58 37.03
N ASP A 285 -5.67 -31.31 38.32
CA ASP A 285 -5.41 -30.00 38.93
C ASP A 285 -3.94 -29.55 38.80
N ASP A 286 -3.00 -30.50 38.64
CA ASP A 286 -1.58 -30.23 38.42
C ASP A 286 -1.20 -29.98 36.95
N GLY A 287 -2.20 -30.00 36.05
CA GLY A 287 -2.05 -29.79 34.62
C GLY A 287 -1.68 -31.04 33.82
N THR A 288 -1.45 -32.18 34.46
CA THR A 288 -1.17 -33.45 33.78
C THR A 288 -2.42 -34.00 33.10
N TRP A 289 -2.23 -34.67 31.96
CA TRP A 289 -3.31 -35.29 31.19
C TRP A 289 -3.32 -36.79 31.44
N ILE A 290 -4.48 -37.32 31.83
CA ILE A 290 -4.70 -38.76 31.97
C ILE A 290 -5.68 -39.27 30.91
N VAL A 291 -5.57 -40.56 30.61
CA VAL A 291 -6.49 -41.30 29.76
C VAL A 291 -7.31 -42.22 30.65
N ASP A 292 -8.63 -42.08 30.60
CA ASP A 292 -9.57 -42.97 31.30
C ASP A 292 -9.96 -44.11 30.35
N GLU A 293 -9.40 -45.29 30.60
CA GLU A 293 -9.65 -46.51 29.80
C GLU A 293 -11.06 -47.08 30.00
N GLU A 294 -11.76 -46.72 31.09
CA GLU A 294 -13.15 -47.16 31.33
C GLU A 294 -14.15 -46.32 30.53
N GLN A 295 -13.82 -45.06 30.25
CA GLN A 295 -14.66 -44.14 29.49
C GLN A 295 -14.35 -44.18 27.99
N ILE A 296 -14.97 -45.14 27.30
CA ILE A 296 -14.76 -45.37 25.86
C ILE A 296 -15.83 -44.70 24.97
N VAL A 297 -15.40 -44.28 23.76
CA VAL A 297 -16.28 -43.79 22.69
C VAL A 297 -16.02 -44.59 21.42
N HIS A 298 -17.08 -45.14 20.82
CA HIS A 298 -17.03 -45.78 19.51
C HIS A 298 -17.57 -44.82 18.45
N LEU A 299 -16.67 -44.19 17.69
CA LEU A 299 -17.05 -43.30 16.60
C LEU A 299 -17.06 -44.09 15.29
N LYS A 300 -18.20 -44.09 14.59
CA LYS A 300 -18.27 -44.67 13.24
C LYS A 300 -17.52 -43.75 12.27
N ALA A 301 -16.69 -44.34 11.42
CA ALA A 301 -15.91 -43.63 10.42
C ALA A 301 -15.53 -44.58 9.29
N ASP A 302 -15.52 -44.08 8.06
CA ASP A 302 -15.07 -44.83 6.88
C ASP A 302 -13.61 -44.50 6.51
N PHE A 303 -13.13 -43.34 6.95
CA PHE A 303 -11.78 -42.84 6.68
C PHE A 303 -11.17 -42.26 7.96
N ILE A 304 -9.87 -42.46 8.14
CA ILE A 304 -9.09 -41.88 9.24
C ILE A 304 -7.90 -41.16 8.62
N ILE A 305 -7.73 -39.88 8.98
CA ILE A 305 -6.59 -39.06 8.59
C ILE A 305 -5.85 -38.69 9.87
N SER A 306 -4.62 -39.19 10.01
CA SER A 306 -3.75 -38.78 11.12
C SER A 306 -3.07 -37.46 10.78
N ALA A 307 -3.16 -36.49 11.68
CA ALA A 307 -2.61 -35.14 11.53
C ALA A 307 -1.81 -34.71 12.77
N PHE A 308 -1.07 -35.65 13.38
CA PHE A 308 -0.28 -35.40 14.60
C PHE A 308 0.98 -34.53 14.39
N GLY A 309 1.30 -34.18 13.15
CA GLY A 309 2.50 -33.42 12.79
C GLY A 309 3.56 -34.26 12.07
N SER A 310 4.69 -33.62 11.79
CA SER A 310 5.80 -34.18 11.01
C SER A 310 7.10 -34.18 11.82
N MET A 311 7.99 -35.12 11.53
CA MET A 311 9.29 -35.26 12.21
C MET A 311 10.39 -35.65 11.22
N LEU A 312 11.65 -35.31 11.53
CA LEU A 312 12.81 -35.85 10.84
C LEU A 312 13.15 -37.23 11.43
N ASN A 313 12.73 -38.31 10.76
CA ASN A 313 12.99 -39.68 11.24
C ASN A 313 13.75 -40.57 10.26
N ASP A 314 13.92 -40.13 9.02
CA ASP A 314 14.59 -40.92 7.99
C ASP A 314 16.09 -41.09 8.31
N PRO A 315 16.57 -42.33 8.56
CA PRO A 315 17.95 -42.56 8.97
C PRO A 315 18.98 -42.15 7.91
N GLU A 316 18.65 -42.27 6.62
CA GLU A 316 19.56 -41.89 5.54
C GLU A 316 19.77 -40.38 5.48
N VAL A 317 18.72 -39.61 5.79
CA VAL A 317 18.80 -38.13 5.83
C VAL A 317 19.60 -37.67 7.05
N LYS A 318 19.43 -38.31 8.21
CA LYS A 318 20.22 -38.02 9.41
C LYS A 318 21.70 -38.38 9.22
N ALA A 319 21.97 -39.53 8.61
CA ALA A 319 23.31 -39.95 8.22
C ALA A 319 24.00 -38.93 7.30
N ALA A 320 23.25 -38.33 6.37
CA ALA A 320 23.78 -37.32 5.46
C ALA A 320 24.08 -35.96 6.11
N LEU A 321 23.58 -35.72 7.34
CA LEU A 321 23.84 -34.53 8.15
C LEU A 321 25.13 -34.65 8.98
N GLU A 322 25.68 -35.84 9.17
CA GLU A 322 26.89 -36.03 9.98
C GLU A 322 28.09 -35.22 9.42
N PRO A 323 28.90 -34.56 10.27
CA PRO A 323 28.94 -34.62 11.74
C PRO A 323 28.12 -33.55 12.48
N VAL A 324 27.12 -32.92 11.84
CA VAL A 324 26.27 -31.91 12.50
C VAL A 324 25.58 -32.51 13.73
N LYS A 325 25.73 -31.85 14.89
CA LYS A 325 25.08 -32.26 16.13
C LYS A 325 23.57 -32.11 16.02
N LEU A 326 22.84 -33.13 16.49
CA LEU A 326 21.40 -33.10 16.63
C LEU A 326 21.03 -32.91 18.11
N ASN A 327 19.95 -32.17 18.37
CA ASN A 327 19.41 -31.95 19.70
C ASN A 327 18.56 -33.15 20.20
N GLY A 328 18.00 -33.04 21.41
CA GLY A 328 17.14 -34.08 22.00
C GLY A 328 15.84 -34.38 21.23
N TRP A 329 15.43 -33.50 20.32
CA TRP A 329 14.26 -33.67 19.43
C TRP A 329 14.66 -34.32 18.09
N GLY A 330 15.93 -34.68 17.91
CA GLY A 330 16.44 -35.30 16.69
C GLY A 330 16.55 -34.36 15.48
N THR A 331 16.55 -33.05 15.71
CA THR A 331 16.74 -31.98 14.71
C THR A 331 18.13 -31.35 14.84
N PRO A 332 18.69 -30.71 13.79
CA PRO A 332 19.99 -30.03 13.88
C PRO A 332 20.02 -28.99 14.99
N GLU A 333 21.03 -29.08 15.86
CA GLU A 333 21.30 -28.06 16.87
C GLU A 333 21.89 -26.82 16.18
N VAL A 334 21.21 -25.69 16.32
CA VAL A 334 21.64 -24.40 15.73
C VAL A 334 21.68 -23.30 16.78
N ASN A 335 22.55 -22.33 16.57
CA ASN A 335 22.51 -21.07 17.29
C ASN A 335 21.30 -20.25 16.82
N SER A 336 20.43 -19.84 17.75
CA SER A 336 19.18 -19.14 17.43
C SER A 336 19.34 -17.70 16.94
N GLU A 337 20.53 -17.10 17.06
CA GLU A 337 20.82 -15.78 16.48
C GLU A 337 21.41 -15.91 15.08
N THR A 338 22.32 -16.87 14.88
CA THR A 338 23.11 -16.98 13.64
C THR A 338 22.60 -18.04 12.67
N MET A 339 21.74 -18.95 13.12
CA MET A 339 21.28 -20.15 12.42
C MET A 339 22.39 -21.14 12.06
N GLN A 340 23.58 -20.97 12.63
CA GLN A 340 24.75 -21.81 12.40
C GLN A 340 24.64 -23.10 13.21
N SER A 341 24.97 -24.23 12.60
CA SER A 341 25.04 -25.52 13.29
C SER A 341 26.38 -25.70 14.04
N SER A 342 26.64 -26.91 14.55
CA SER A 342 27.96 -27.25 15.10
C SER A 342 29.09 -27.18 14.08
N GLU A 343 28.77 -27.32 12.79
CA GLU A 343 29.73 -27.19 11.70
C GLU A 343 29.73 -25.75 11.15
N PRO A 344 30.87 -25.03 11.14
CA PRO A 344 30.88 -23.60 10.84
C PRO A 344 30.34 -23.20 9.46
N TRP A 345 30.38 -24.13 8.50
CA TRP A 345 29.93 -23.92 7.12
C TRP A 345 28.51 -24.41 6.85
N VAL A 346 27.84 -25.02 7.86
CA VAL A 346 26.49 -25.56 7.74
C VAL A 346 25.54 -24.76 8.61
N PHE A 347 24.45 -24.30 8.00
CA PHE A 347 23.39 -23.51 8.61
C PHE A 347 22.05 -24.22 8.38
N ALA A 348 21.12 -24.11 9.31
CA ALA A 348 19.79 -24.69 9.19
C ALA A 348 18.71 -23.75 9.75
N GLY A 349 17.53 -23.76 9.13
CA GLY A 349 16.42 -22.86 9.47
C GLY A 349 15.09 -23.37 8.91
N GLY A 350 13.99 -22.87 9.45
CA GLY A 350 12.64 -23.37 9.21
C GLY A 350 12.30 -24.59 10.06
N ASP A 351 11.27 -25.33 9.66
CA ASP A 351 10.74 -26.47 10.43
C ASP A 351 11.82 -27.48 10.84
N ILE A 352 12.86 -27.67 10.02
CA ILE A 352 13.97 -28.60 10.30
C ILE A 352 14.77 -28.21 11.54
N ALA A 353 14.86 -26.92 11.87
CA ALA A 353 15.56 -26.43 13.05
C ALA A 353 14.74 -26.59 14.34
N GLY A 354 13.45 -26.93 14.23
CA GLY A 354 12.54 -27.12 15.37
C GLY A 354 12.18 -25.83 16.11
N LEU A 355 12.44 -24.65 15.52
CA LEU A 355 12.14 -23.34 16.11
C LEU A 355 10.90 -22.68 15.48
N ALA A 356 10.78 -22.76 14.16
CA ALA A 356 9.70 -22.14 13.40
C ALA A 356 8.44 -23.02 13.40
N ASN A 357 7.27 -22.39 13.49
CA ASN A 357 5.95 -23.04 13.37
C ASN A 357 5.12 -22.45 12.22
N THR A 358 5.66 -21.46 11.52
CA THR A 358 4.96 -20.72 10.47
C THR A 358 5.86 -20.46 9.26
N THR A 359 5.23 -20.21 8.11
CA THR A 359 5.94 -19.80 6.89
C THR A 359 6.81 -18.57 7.10
N VAL A 360 6.31 -17.56 7.84
CA VAL A 360 7.04 -16.29 8.04
C VAL A 360 8.23 -16.44 8.98
N GLU A 361 8.16 -17.31 9.99
CA GLU A 361 9.31 -17.65 10.83
C GLU A 361 10.35 -18.42 10.02
N SER A 362 9.93 -19.41 9.21
CA SER A 362 10.84 -20.11 8.30
C SER A 362 11.55 -19.16 7.33
N VAL A 363 10.82 -18.18 6.78
CA VAL A 363 11.42 -17.13 5.95
C VAL A 363 12.43 -16.31 6.74
N ASN A 364 12.12 -15.96 8.00
CA ASN A 364 13.03 -15.21 8.85
C ASN A 364 14.30 -15.99 9.20
N ASP A 365 14.21 -17.29 9.46
CA ASP A 365 15.39 -18.14 9.69
C ASP A 365 16.31 -18.12 8.48
N GLY A 366 15.74 -18.23 7.27
CA GLY A 366 16.51 -18.09 6.02
C GLY A 366 17.14 -16.71 5.86
N LYS A 367 16.42 -15.64 6.22
CA LYS A 367 16.91 -14.26 6.23
C LYS A 367 18.10 -14.11 7.17
N GLN A 368 17.99 -14.60 8.40
CA GLN A 368 19.08 -14.52 9.38
C GLN A 368 20.28 -15.37 8.97
N ALA A 369 20.06 -16.61 8.55
CA ALA A 369 21.11 -17.47 8.04
C ALA A 369 21.90 -16.79 6.91
N SER A 370 21.25 -16.09 5.99
CA SER A 370 21.91 -15.44 4.84
C SER A 370 23.00 -14.44 5.27
N TRP A 371 22.77 -13.64 6.32
CA TRP A 371 23.75 -12.68 6.80
C TRP A 371 24.97 -13.37 7.43
N HIS A 372 24.73 -14.45 8.17
CA HIS A 372 25.80 -15.19 8.85
C HIS A 372 26.57 -16.11 7.90
N ILE A 373 25.92 -16.66 6.88
CA ILE A 373 26.57 -17.32 5.73
C ILE A 373 27.46 -16.30 5.00
N HIS A 374 26.95 -15.10 4.73
CA HIS A 374 27.74 -14.03 4.12
C HIS A 374 28.98 -13.72 4.96
N LYS A 375 28.82 -13.47 6.26
CA LYS A 375 29.93 -13.20 7.19
C LYS A 375 30.94 -14.35 7.19
N TYR A 376 30.47 -15.60 7.25
CA TYR A 376 31.32 -16.78 7.22
C TYR A 376 32.13 -16.85 5.93
N ILE A 377 31.49 -16.75 4.77
CA ILE A 377 32.17 -16.82 3.47
C ILE A 377 33.20 -15.68 3.34
N GLN A 378 32.82 -14.44 3.67
CA GLN A 378 33.76 -13.32 3.60
C GLN A 378 34.99 -13.55 4.49
N SER A 379 34.82 -14.16 5.68
CA SER A 379 35.94 -14.47 6.56
C SER A 379 36.91 -15.51 5.97
N LEU A 380 36.43 -16.47 5.17
CA LEU A 380 37.29 -17.44 4.47
C LEU A 380 38.20 -16.79 3.43
N HIS A 381 37.77 -15.65 2.89
CA HIS A 381 38.51 -14.86 1.91
C HIS A 381 39.28 -13.69 2.55
N GLY A 382 39.41 -13.66 3.88
CA GLY A 382 40.13 -12.61 4.61
C GLY A 382 39.43 -11.25 4.63
N ASN A 383 38.16 -11.18 4.22
CA ASN A 383 37.38 -9.95 4.18
C ASN A 383 36.65 -9.72 5.50
N THR A 384 36.51 -8.45 5.88
CA THR A 384 35.72 -8.04 7.04
C THR A 384 34.36 -7.49 6.58
N VAL A 385 33.30 -7.87 7.29
CA VAL A 385 31.94 -7.36 7.07
C VAL A 385 31.52 -6.49 8.25
N SER A 386 30.52 -5.64 8.05
CA SER A 386 29.98 -4.80 9.13
C SER A 386 29.51 -5.65 10.33
N THR A 387 29.66 -5.12 11.54
CA THR A 387 29.11 -5.76 12.74
C THR A 387 27.59 -5.62 12.81
N THR A 388 27.03 -4.58 12.18
CA THR A 388 25.58 -4.39 12.03
C THR A 388 25.10 -5.06 10.73
N PRO A 389 24.08 -5.93 10.78
CA PRO A 389 23.49 -6.53 9.58
C PRO A 389 23.01 -5.48 8.57
N LYS A 390 23.40 -5.68 7.31
CA LYS A 390 23.01 -4.82 6.17
C LYS A 390 22.55 -5.69 5.00
N LEU A 391 21.39 -6.32 5.16
CA LEU A 391 20.77 -7.08 4.07
C LEU A 391 20.18 -6.11 3.03
N PRO A 392 20.42 -6.30 1.72
CA PRO A 392 19.88 -5.41 0.70
C PRO A 392 18.37 -5.57 0.54
N LEU A 393 17.74 -4.47 0.12
CA LEU A 393 16.30 -4.40 -0.16
C LEU A 393 15.93 -5.14 -1.45
N PHE A 394 14.62 -5.25 -1.71
CA PHE A 394 14.10 -5.73 -2.98
C PHE A 394 14.20 -4.63 -4.04
N HIS A 395 14.63 -4.96 -5.26
CA HIS A 395 14.71 -4.02 -6.37
C HIS A 395 14.07 -4.55 -7.65
N CYS A 396 13.52 -3.64 -8.45
CA CYS A 396 13.07 -3.91 -9.82
C CYS A 396 13.36 -2.71 -10.74
N ALA A 397 13.06 -2.83 -12.03
CA ALA A 397 13.33 -1.77 -13.02
C ALA A 397 12.68 -0.41 -12.67
N ILE A 398 11.56 -0.39 -11.94
CA ILE A 398 10.90 0.86 -11.49
C ILE A 398 11.85 1.72 -10.64
N ASP A 399 12.71 1.11 -9.82
CA ASP A 399 13.62 1.83 -8.93
C ASP A 399 14.60 2.75 -9.68
N THR A 400 14.90 2.41 -10.92
CA THR A 400 15.87 3.11 -11.77
C THR A 400 15.28 4.29 -12.54
N VAL A 401 13.95 4.49 -12.47
CA VAL A 401 13.27 5.58 -13.17
C VAL A 401 13.73 6.93 -12.62
N ASP A 402 14.17 7.80 -13.53
CA ASP A 402 14.55 9.18 -13.21
C ASP A 402 13.30 10.04 -13.02
N ILE A 403 13.16 10.59 -11.81
CA ILE A 403 12.09 11.53 -11.45
C ILE A 403 12.64 12.94 -11.18
N SER A 404 13.90 13.22 -11.53
CA SER A 404 14.45 14.56 -11.44
C SER A 404 13.76 15.50 -12.43
N VAL A 405 13.78 16.80 -12.10
CA VAL A 405 13.17 17.85 -12.93
C VAL A 405 13.99 19.12 -12.82
N GLU A 406 14.08 19.87 -13.91
CA GLU A 406 14.72 21.19 -13.93
C GLU A 406 13.67 22.28 -14.07
N MET A 407 13.78 23.34 -13.28
CA MET A 407 12.89 24.50 -13.31
C MET A 407 13.72 25.76 -12.99
N CYS A 408 13.62 26.79 -13.83
CA CYS A 408 14.37 28.06 -13.68
C CYS A 408 15.90 27.88 -13.56
N GLY A 409 16.47 26.89 -14.26
CA GLY A 409 17.90 26.56 -14.17
C GLY A 409 18.31 25.83 -12.87
N ILE A 410 17.34 25.48 -12.02
CA ILE A 410 17.56 24.73 -10.78
C ILE A 410 17.19 23.27 -11.03
N LYS A 411 18.11 22.35 -10.74
CA LYS A 411 17.89 20.90 -10.85
C LYS A 411 17.40 20.32 -9.53
N PHE A 412 16.17 19.83 -9.52
CA PHE A 412 15.56 19.15 -8.40
C PHE A 412 15.78 17.63 -8.53
N PRO A 413 16.28 16.94 -7.48
CA PRO A 413 16.50 15.49 -7.54
C PRO A 413 15.20 14.69 -7.63
N ASN A 414 14.10 15.25 -7.14
CA ASN A 414 12.72 14.78 -7.30
C ASN A 414 11.78 16.00 -7.17
N PRO A 415 10.52 15.94 -7.64
CA PRO A 415 9.66 17.10 -7.70
C PRO A 415 8.96 17.42 -6.37
N PHE A 416 9.24 16.69 -5.28
CA PHE A 416 8.53 16.83 -4.01
C PHE A 416 9.34 17.65 -3.00
N GLY A 417 8.67 18.61 -2.35
CA GLY A 417 9.30 19.46 -1.36
C GLY A 417 8.39 19.87 -0.22
N LEU A 418 8.98 20.30 0.89
CA LEU A 418 8.23 20.82 2.02
C LEU A 418 7.83 22.28 1.78
N ALA A 419 6.53 22.58 1.91
CA ALA A 419 6.02 23.95 1.84
C ALA A 419 6.46 24.78 3.06
N SER A 420 6.50 26.12 2.91
CA SER A 420 6.68 27.07 4.03
C SER A 420 5.50 26.97 5.01
N ALA A 421 5.65 26.18 6.08
CA ALA A 421 4.53 25.72 6.91
C ALA A 421 5.02 25.05 8.22
N PRO A 422 4.14 24.49 9.08
CA PRO A 422 4.56 23.82 10.31
C PRO A 422 5.64 22.73 10.14
N PRO A 423 5.66 21.90 9.07
CA PRO A 423 6.75 20.94 8.82
C PRO A 423 8.14 21.57 8.63
N THR A 424 8.21 22.89 8.43
CA THR A 424 9.47 23.64 8.28
C THR A 424 9.63 24.71 9.37
N THR A 425 9.05 24.48 10.55
CA THR A 425 9.15 25.39 11.71
C THR A 425 10.60 25.64 12.16
N SER A 426 11.52 24.70 11.93
CA SER A 426 12.94 24.84 12.26
C SER A 426 13.84 24.20 11.21
N ALA A 427 15.09 24.67 11.12
CA ALA A 427 16.10 24.14 10.22
C ALA A 427 16.44 22.67 10.50
N ALA A 428 16.41 22.24 11.76
CA ALA A 428 16.61 20.85 12.15
C ALA A 428 15.53 19.91 11.59
N MET A 429 14.32 20.40 11.36
CA MET A 429 13.26 19.64 10.69
C MET A 429 13.57 19.50 9.19
N ILE A 430 14.01 20.58 8.54
CA ILE A 430 14.40 20.55 7.11
C ILE A 430 15.57 19.60 6.90
N ARG A 431 16.60 19.64 7.76
CA ARG A 431 17.72 18.68 7.75
C ARG A 431 17.22 17.23 7.74
N ARG A 432 16.36 16.86 8.70
CA ARG A 432 15.80 15.51 8.77
C ARG A 432 14.98 15.17 7.53
N ALA A 433 14.24 16.12 6.97
CA ALA A 433 13.52 15.88 5.72
C ALA A 433 14.47 15.59 4.55
N PHE A 434 15.59 16.30 4.44
CA PHE A 434 16.61 15.98 3.42
C PHE A 434 17.28 14.63 3.65
N GLU A 435 17.55 14.26 4.91
CA GLU A 435 18.01 12.91 5.26
C GLU A 435 17.02 11.81 4.86
N GLN A 436 15.71 12.11 4.86
CA GLN A 436 14.68 11.20 4.36
C GLN A 436 14.54 11.20 2.82
N GLY A 437 15.16 12.14 2.11
CA GLY A 437 15.15 12.20 0.64
C GLY A 437 14.24 13.26 -0.01
N TRP A 438 13.72 14.23 0.76
CA TRP A 438 12.95 15.34 0.18
C TRP A 438 13.81 16.16 -0.78
N GLY A 439 13.32 16.40 -2.00
CA GLY A 439 14.12 17.03 -3.05
C GLY A 439 14.37 18.52 -2.81
N PHE A 440 13.41 19.21 -2.19
CA PHE A 440 13.54 20.60 -1.79
C PHE A 440 12.74 20.93 -0.54
N ALA A 441 13.03 22.08 0.08
CA ALA A 441 12.27 22.58 1.20
C ALA A 441 12.24 24.10 1.21
N LEU A 442 11.13 24.64 1.70
CA LEU A 442 11.00 26.06 2.00
C LEU A 442 11.26 26.32 3.48
N THR A 443 11.99 27.40 3.78
CA THR A 443 11.99 27.92 5.16
C THR A 443 10.56 28.33 5.54
N LYS A 444 10.22 28.25 6.83
CA LYS A 444 9.03 28.97 7.30
C LYS A 444 9.24 30.46 7.01
N THR A 445 8.23 31.11 6.46
CA THR A 445 8.30 32.53 6.08
C THR A 445 8.87 33.35 7.23
N PHE A 446 9.88 34.17 6.98
CA PHE A 446 10.46 35.07 7.98
C PHE A 446 10.50 36.52 7.47
N GLY A 447 10.57 37.46 8.40
CA GLY A 447 10.65 38.90 8.14
C GLY A 447 11.85 39.52 8.83
N LEU A 448 12.01 40.83 8.65
CA LEU A 448 13.00 41.63 9.39
C LEU A 448 12.65 41.67 10.89
N ASP A 449 13.63 41.99 11.74
CA ASP A 449 13.44 41.98 13.21
C ASP A 449 12.35 42.96 13.67
N LYS A 450 12.14 44.05 12.94
CA LYS A 450 11.05 45.01 13.19
C LYS A 450 9.64 44.43 12.97
N ASP A 451 9.55 43.35 12.20
CA ASP A 451 8.30 42.66 11.82
C ASP A 451 8.09 41.36 12.61
N LEU A 452 8.83 41.16 13.70
CA LEU A 452 8.67 39.99 14.56
C LEU A 452 7.22 39.82 15.04
N VAL A 453 6.80 38.55 15.08
CA VAL A 453 5.45 38.15 15.45
C VAL A 453 5.47 37.26 16.68
N THR A 454 4.31 37.12 17.32
CA THR A 454 4.06 36.16 18.38
C THR A 454 2.79 35.39 18.06
N ASN A 455 2.88 34.07 18.03
CA ASN A 455 1.74 33.21 17.75
C ASN A 455 0.80 33.12 18.95
N VAL A 456 -0.49 32.95 18.68
CA VAL A 456 -1.50 32.61 19.69
C VAL A 456 -1.65 31.09 19.85
N SER A 457 -2.37 30.65 20.88
CA SER A 457 -2.75 29.25 21.07
C SER A 457 -4.16 29.11 21.67
N PRO A 458 -4.95 28.10 21.24
CA PRO A 458 -4.70 27.13 20.16
C PRO A 458 -4.75 27.78 18.77
N ARG A 459 -4.05 27.23 17.78
CA ARG A 459 -3.91 27.86 16.44
C ARG A 459 -3.94 26.95 15.22
N ILE A 460 -3.88 25.63 15.40
CA ILE A 460 -4.04 24.65 14.31
C ILE A 460 -5.07 23.64 14.78
N VAL A 461 -6.11 23.41 13.98
CA VAL A 461 -7.21 22.49 14.29
C VAL A 461 -7.48 21.55 13.13
N ARG A 462 -7.97 20.34 13.43
CA ARG A 462 -8.46 19.42 12.41
C ARG A 462 -9.62 20.04 11.63
N GLY A 463 -9.75 19.67 10.37
CA GLY A 463 -10.87 20.06 9.54
C GLY A 463 -12.13 19.28 9.84
N THR A 464 -13.30 19.91 9.73
CA THR A 464 -14.64 19.29 9.82
C THR A 464 -15.21 18.91 8.46
N THR A 465 -14.42 19.08 7.39
CA THR A 465 -14.81 18.92 5.98
C THR A 465 -15.20 17.49 5.58
N SER A 466 -14.89 16.49 6.42
CA SER A 466 -15.20 15.07 6.20
C SER A 466 -15.97 14.45 7.37
N GLY A 467 -16.75 15.28 8.10
CA GLY A 467 -17.57 14.82 9.22
C GLY A 467 -16.76 14.45 10.46
N HIS A 468 -17.31 13.60 11.33
CA HIS A 468 -16.72 13.26 12.64
C HIS A 468 -15.68 12.13 12.57
N ILE A 469 -14.80 12.15 11.55
CA ILE A 469 -13.71 11.18 11.41
C ILE A 469 -12.44 11.74 12.07
N PHE A 470 -11.90 11.05 13.06
CA PHE A 470 -10.69 11.42 13.79
C PHE A 470 -9.51 10.53 13.41
N GLY A 471 -8.30 10.90 13.84
CA GLY A 471 -7.08 10.13 13.56
C GLY A 471 -6.53 10.38 12.15
N PRO A 472 -6.03 9.35 11.46
CA PRO A 472 -5.26 9.49 10.22
C PRO A 472 -6.07 10.14 9.09
N GLY A 473 -5.37 10.75 8.14
CA GLY A 473 -5.97 11.22 6.88
C GLY A 473 -7.02 12.32 7.05
N GLN A 474 -6.81 13.28 7.95
CA GLN A 474 -7.70 14.44 8.06
C GLN A 474 -7.79 15.15 6.71
N GLY A 475 -9.02 15.30 6.20
CA GLY A 475 -9.27 15.89 4.88
C GLY A 475 -8.85 17.35 4.77
N SER A 476 -8.76 18.06 5.89
CA SER A 476 -8.20 19.41 5.96
C SER A 476 -7.68 19.73 7.36
N PHE A 477 -6.96 20.84 7.45
CA PHE A 477 -6.69 21.56 8.69
C PHE A 477 -7.06 23.02 8.50
N LEU A 478 -7.38 23.71 9.60
CA LEU A 478 -7.41 25.17 9.62
C LEU A 478 -6.34 25.69 10.57
N ASN A 479 -5.63 26.74 10.15
CA ASN A 479 -4.65 27.41 10.98
C ASN A 479 -4.87 28.92 11.04
N ILE A 480 -4.54 29.50 12.18
CA ILE A 480 -4.40 30.96 12.39
C ILE A 480 -2.95 31.29 12.80
N GLU A 481 -1.98 30.51 12.28
CA GLU A 481 -0.56 30.66 12.58
C GLU A 481 0.09 31.74 11.71
N LEU A 482 0.90 32.61 12.30
CA LEU A 482 1.57 33.69 11.57
C LEU A 482 2.82 33.18 10.82
N ILE A 483 3.69 34.11 10.41
CA ILE A 483 5.04 33.80 9.95
C ILE A 483 5.89 33.22 11.08
N SER A 484 7.15 32.89 10.79
CA SER A 484 8.09 32.35 11.77
C SER A 484 8.28 33.31 12.95
N GLU A 485 8.30 32.77 14.17
CA GLU A 485 8.73 33.50 15.37
C GLU A 485 10.25 33.57 15.48
N LYS A 486 10.99 32.91 14.57
CA LYS A 486 12.46 32.93 14.52
C LYS A 486 12.93 34.05 13.61
N THR A 487 14.02 34.71 14.00
CA THR A 487 14.59 35.89 13.32
C THR A 487 15.14 35.59 11.93
N ALA A 488 15.31 36.62 11.11
CA ALA A 488 15.99 36.49 9.82
C ALA A 488 17.42 35.95 9.98
N ALA A 489 18.13 36.38 11.02
CA ALA A 489 19.49 35.90 11.31
C ALA A 489 19.54 34.38 11.55
N TYR A 490 18.57 33.83 12.29
CA TYR A 490 18.45 32.39 12.46
C TYR A 490 18.30 31.68 11.11
N TRP A 491 17.36 32.14 10.28
CA TRP A 491 17.08 31.51 9.00
C TRP A 491 18.24 31.62 8.02
N CYS A 492 18.86 32.79 7.88
CA CYS A 492 20.00 32.97 7.00
C CYS A 492 21.17 32.07 7.41
N LYS A 493 21.49 32.00 8.70
CA LYS A 493 22.52 31.07 9.20
C LYS A 493 22.16 29.62 8.88
N SER A 494 20.91 29.23 9.13
CA SER A 494 20.44 27.86 8.88
C SER A 494 20.40 27.49 7.40
N VAL A 495 20.07 28.42 6.49
CA VAL A 495 20.12 28.19 5.04
C VAL A 495 21.55 27.89 4.61
N ALA A 496 22.52 28.69 5.08
CA ALA A 496 23.92 28.47 4.77
C ALA A 496 24.41 27.09 5.27
N GLU A 497 24.03 26.68 6.49
CA GLU A 497 24.34 25.36 7.05
C GLU A 497 23.69 24.23 6.24
N LEU A 498 22.41 24.37 5.89
CA LEU A 498 21.69 23.34 5.11
C LEU A 498 22.27 23.20 3.71
N LYS A 499 22.66 24.29 3.06
CA LYS A 499 23.27 24.24 1.72
C LYS A 499 24.70 23.70 1.73
N ALA A 500 25.46 23.96 2.78
CA ALA A 500 26.77 23.35 2.97
C ALA A 500 26.67 21.82 3.07
N ASP A 501 25.70 21.33 3.85
CA ASP A 501 25.57 19.90 4.11
C ASP A 501 24.79 19.15 3.03
N PHE A 502 23.86 19.83 2.35
CA PHE A 502 22.99 19.25 1.33
C PHE A 502 23.05 20.06 0.02
N PRO A 503 24.20 20.09 -0.68
CA PRO A 503 24.39 20.94 -1.85
C PRO A 503 23.45 20.61 -3.02
N LYS A 504 23.01 19.34 -3.12
CA LYS A 504 22.09 18.85 -4.17
C LYS A 504 20.63 19.09 -3.86
N ASN A 505 20.26 19.34 -2.60
CA ASN A 505 18.88 19.61 -2.20
C ASN A 505 18.62 21.11 -2.32
N ILE A 506 17.41 21.46 -2.76
CA ILE A 506 17.07 22.86 -3.03
C ILE A 506 16.45 23.50 -1.78
N ILE A 507 16.99 24.64 -1.36
CA ILE A 507 16.46 25.46 -0.27
C ILE A 507 15.92 26.76 -0.86
N ILE A 508 14.61 26.97 -0.66
CA ILE A 508 13.93 28.19 -1.07
C ILE A 508 13.62 29.02 0.18
N ALA A 509 14.18 30.22 0.30
CA ALA A 509 13.92 31.09 1.43
C ALA A 509 12.57 31.79 1.26
N SER A 510 11.60 31.46 2.11
CA SER A 510 10.32 32.19 2.12
C SER A 510 10.44 33.46 2.96
N ILE A 511 10.14 34.61 2.35
CA ILE A 511 10.31 35.93 2.99
C ILE A 511 9.05 36.80 2.87
N MET A 512 8.87 37.74 3.79
CA MET A 512 7.74 38.67 3.80
C MET A 512 8.09 39.98 4.49
N CYS A 513 7.67 41.10 3.89
CA CYS A 513 7.79 42.45 4.44
C CYS A 513 6.47 43.24 4.27
N GLY A 514 6.40 44.40 4.93
CA GLY A 514 5.47 45.49 4.58
C GLY A 514 5.56 45.90 3.11
N TYR A 515 4.58 46.67 2.62
CA TYR A 515 4.67 47.29 1.29
C TYR A 515 5.70 48.43 1.28
N ASN A 516 6.98 48.07 1.35
CA ASN A 516 8.11 48.98 1.43
C ASN A 516 9.28 48.43 0.59
N GLN A 517 9.76 49.21 -0.36
CA GLN A 517 10.82 48.80 -1.27
C GLN A 517 12.14 48.48 -0.56
N ALA A 518 12.53 49.30 0.43
CA ALA A 518 13.80 49.12 1.13
C ALA A 518 13.80 47.79 1.92
N ASP A 519 12.68 47.47 2.57
CA ASP A 519 12.54 46.25 3.36
C ASP A 519 12.62 44.99 2.51
N TRP A 520 11.89 44.95 1.38
CA TRP A 520 11.96 43.83 0.44
C TRP A 520 13.35 43.68 -0.17
N THR A 521 14.03 44.79 -0.45
CA THR A 521 15.41 44.79 -0.97
C THR A 521 16.38 44.22 0.06
N GLU A 522 16.33 44.72 1.29
CA GLU A 522 17.18 44.28 2.41
C GLU A 522 17.00 42.79 2.69
N LEU A 523 15.77 42.34 2.90
CA LEU A 523 15.49 40.96 3.27
C LEU A 523 15.80 39.98 2.13
N ALA A 524 15.57 40.37 0.87
CA ALA A 524 15.91 39.54 -0.28
C ALA A 524 17.43 39.38 -0.44
N ASN A 525 18.22 40.46 -0.24
CA ASN A 525 19.68 40.39 -0.24
C ASN A 525 20.19 39.50 0.88
N MET A 526 19.67 39.65 2.12
CA MET A 526 20.04 38.79 3.24
C MET A 526 19.81 37.30 2.93
N ALA A 527 18.68 36.97 2.31
CA ALA A 527 18.34 35.61 1.96
C ALA A 527 19.22 35.06 0.81
N GLU A 528 19.54 35.87 -0.22
CA GLU A 528 20.48 35.48 -1.27
C GLU A 528 21.90 35.29 -0.74
N ASP A 529 22.39 36.20 0.11
CA ASP A 529 23.71 36.13 0.74
C ASP A 529 23.89 34.86 1.58
N SER A 530 22.78 34.34 2.14
CA SER A 530 22.74 33.07 2.87
C SER A 530 22.91 31.82 2.00
N LYS A 531 23.00 31.99 0.68
CA LYS A 531 23.12 30.92 -0.33
C LYS A 531 21.83 30.15 -0.60
N ALA A 532 20.67 30.75 -0.36
CA ALA A 532 19.40 30.18 -0.84
C ALA A 532 19.45 29.96 -2.36
N ASP A 533 18.90 28.84 -2.83
CA ASP A 533 18.87 28.55 -4.29
C ASP A 533 17.82 29.42 -5.01
N ALA A 534 16.77 29.81 -4.28
CA ALA A 534 15.72 30.71 -4.75
C ALA A 534 14.99 31.38 -3.58
N LEU A 535 14.14 32.36 -3.88
CA LEU A 535 13.25 33.00 -2.91
C LEU A 535 11.78 32.67 -3.18
N GLU A 536 10.97 32.62 -2.12
CA GLU A 536 9.50 32.60 -2.23
C GLU A 536 8.90 33.81 -1.51
N LEU A 537 8.26 34.70 -2.27
CA LEU A 537 7.65 35.91 -1.74
C LEU A 537 6.26 35.57 -1.20
N ASN A 538 6.10 35.60 0.12
CA ASN A 538 4.80 35.32 0.73
C ASN A 538 3.89 36.55 0.65
N LEU A 539 3.06 36.60 -0.38
CA LEU A 539 2.07 37.67 -0.59
C LEU A 539 0.67 37.24 -0.15
N SER A 540 0.54 36.18 0.64
CA SER A 540 -0.71 35.41 0.64
C SER A 540 -1.23 34.98 2.00
N CYS A 541 -0.53 35.29 3.10
CA CYS A 541 -1.01 34.95 4.44
C CYS A 541 -2.38 35.63 4.71
N PRO A 542 -3.47 34.87 4.90
CA PRO A 542 -4.82 35.43 4.96
C PRO A 542 -5.18 36.07 6.30
N HIS A 543 -4.37 35.85 7.34
CA HIS A 543 -4.72 36.22 8.72
C HIS A 543 -3.56 36.91 9.45
N GLY A 544 -3.92 37.83 10.35
CA GLY A 544 -3.03 38.53 11.29
C GLY A 544 -2.00 39.50 10.69
N MET A 545 -1.83 39.49 9.36
CA MET A 545 -0.87 40.36 8.66
C MET A 545 -1.55 41.36 7.71
N GLY A 546 -2.78 41.08 7.25
CA GLY A 546 -3.55 42.00 6.40
C GLY A 546 -3.85 43.34 7.06
N GLU A 547 -4.12 43.33 8.38
CA GLU A 547 -4.33 44.55 9.19
C GLU A 547 -3.08 45.45 9.26
N ARG A 548 -1.91 44.91 8.93
CA ARG A 548 -0.63 45.62 8.86
C ARG A 548 -0.22 45.97 7.41
N GLY A 549 -1.11 45.79 6.43
CA GLY A 549 -0.81 46.00 5.02
C GLY A 549 0.18 44.97 4.43
N MET A 550 0.21 43.75 4.98
CA MET A 550 1.11 42.66 4.59
C MET A 550 0.35 41.41 4.15
N GLY A 551 1.04 40.49 3.46
CA GLY A 551 0.46 39.21 3.05
C GLY A 551 -0.72 39.41 2.11
N LEU A 552 -1.89 38.85 2.46
CA LEU A 552 -3.11 38.88 1.64
C LEU A 552 -3.49 40.30 1.16
N ALA A 553 -3.25 41.34 1.97
CA ALA A 553 -3.51 42.72 1.58
C ALA A 553 -2.74 43.13 0.30
N CYS A 554 -1.54 42.59 0.08
CA CYS A 554 -0.75 42.82 -1.13
C CYS A 554 -1.11 41.82 -2.24
N GLY A 555 -1.28 40.54 -1.92
CA GLY A 555 -1.48 39.48 -2.92
C GLY A 555 -2.83 39.47 -3.63
N GLN A 556 -3.77 40.32 -3.21
CA GLN A 556 -5.05 40.51 -3.87
C GLN A 556 -5.04 41.64 -4.91
N ASP A 557 -3.98 42.46 -4.93
CA ASP A 557 -3.85 43.60 -5.83
C ASP A 557 -2.73 43.36 -6.86
N PRO A 558 -3.06 43.24 -8.17
CA PRO A 558 -2.06 43.06 -9.22
C PRO A 558 -0.96 44.15 -9.23
N GLU A 559 -1.28 45.40 -8.90
CA GLU A 559 -0.29 46.48 -8.89
C GLU A 559 0.75 46.30 -7.78
N LEU A 560 0.29 45.98 -6.56
CA LEU A 560 1.18 45.75 -5.43
C LEU A 560 2.08 44.53 -5.69
N VAL A 561 1.53 43.44 -6.21
CA VAL A 561 2.30 42.23 -6.57
C VAL A 561 3.37 42.56 -7.62
N ARG A 562 3.01 43.28 -8.68
CA ARG A 562 3.95 43.67 -9.74
C ARG A 562 5.10 44.51 -9.18
N ASN A 563 4.79 45.49 -8.32
CA ASN A 563 5.79 46.37 -7.74
C ASN A 563 6.74 45.64 -6.79
N ILE A 564 6.22 44.76 -5.92
CA ILE A 564 7.05 43.94 -5.04
C ILE A 564 8.00 43.05 -5.86
N CYS A 565 7.49 42.37 -6.89
CA CYS A 565 8.32 41.54 -7.76
C CYS A 565 9.42 42.38 -8.46
N ARG A 566 9.11 43.61 -8.90
CA ARG A 566 10.11 44.52 -9.49
C ARG A 566 11.19 44.93 -8.50
N TRP A 567 10.84 45.14 -7.24
CA TRP A 567 11.81 45.48 -6.20
C TRP A 567 12.75 44.30 -5.94
N VAL A 568 12.19 43.10 -5.74
CA VAL A 568 13.00 41.90 -5.50
C VAL A 568 13.86 41.55 -6.71
N ARG A 569 13.33 41.62 -7.94
CA ARG A 569 14.11 41.35 -9.15
C ARG A 569 15.32 42.27 -9.30
N LYS A 570 15.20 43.54 -8.87
CA LYS A 570 16.30 44.50 -8.85
C LYS A 570 17.31 44.25 -7.74
N ALA A 571 16.88 43.62 -6.65
CA ALA A 571 17.71 43.33 -5.49
C ALA A 571 18.56 42.08 -5.72
N THR A 572 17.98 41.01 -6.27
CA THR A 572 18.62 39.70 -6.32
C THR A 572 18.93 39.19 -7.72
N THR A 573 19.83 38.22 -7.81
CA THR A 573 20.16 37.50 -9.06
C THR A 573 19.60 36.08 -9.10
N ILE A 574 19.43 35.43 -7.95
CA ILE A 574 18.79 34.11 -7.86
C ILE A 574 17.31 34.15 -8.29
N PRO A 575 16.73 33.02 -8.73
CA PRO A 575 15.32 32.95 -9.07
C PRO A 575 14.41 33.27 -7.88
N PHE A 576 13.24 33.86 -8.13
CA PHE A 576 12.22 34.02 -7.10
C PHE A 576 10.79 33.78 -7.60
N PHE A 577 9.95 33.32 -6.67
CA PHE A 577 8.58 32.91 -6.94
C PHE A 577 7.60 33.69 -6.07
N ALA A 578 6.57 34.27 -6.69
CA ALA A 578 5.48 34.89 -5.93
C ALA A 578 4.49 33.81 -5.46
N LYS A 579 4.31 33.64 -4.15
CA LYS A 579 3.29 32.74 -3.61
C LYS A 579 1.94 33.42 -3.63
N LEU A 580 1.00 32.85 -4.38
CA LEU A 580 -0.31 33.43 -4.68
C LEU A 580 -1.40 32.94 -3.73
N THR A 581 -2.35 33.81 -3.45
CA THR A 581 -3.52 33.51 -2.61
C THR A 581 -4.64 32.99 -3.51
N PRO A 582 -5.36 31.93 -3.12
CA PRO A 582 -6.54 31.51 -3.86
C PRO A 582 -7.75 32.43 -3.58
N ASN A 583 -7.62 33.36 -2.62
CA ASN A 583 -8.69 34.24 -2.15
C ASN A 583 -8.83 35.51 -3.02
N VAL A 584 -8.87 35.33 -4.35
CA VAL A 584 -9.02 36.38 -5.36
C VAL A 584 -10.02 35.95 -6.41
N THR A 585 -10.68 36.92 -7.03
CA THR A 585 -11.63 36.66 -8.12
C THR A 585 -10.94 35.99 -9.32
N ASN A 586 -9.79 36.53 -9.73
CA ASN A 586 -9.02 35.99 -10.85
C ASN A 586 -7.53 35.88 -10.51
N ILE A 587 -7.10 34.67 -10.18
CA ILE A 587 -5.69 34.40 -9.82
C ILE A 587 -4.73 34.59 -11.01
N VAL A 588 -5.23 34.49 -12.25
CA VAL A 588 -4.42 34.69 -13.45
C VAL A 588 -3.91 36.12 -13.55
N ASP A 589 -4.70 37.12 -13.13
CA ASP A 589 -4.28 38.52 -13.18
C ASP A 589 -3.13 38.79 -12.19
N ILE A 590 -3.17 38.15 -11.02
CA ILE A 590 -2.09 38.21 -10.03
C ILE A 590 -0.83 37.49 -10.55
N ALA A 591 -0.99 36.31 -11.15
CA ALA A 591 0.12 35.57 -11.73
C ALA A 591 0.79 36.36 -12.88
N ARG A 592 -0.02 37.01 -13.74
CA ARG A 592 0.46 37.89 -14.80
C ARG A 592 1.19 39.10 -14.24
N ALA A 593 0.67 39.73 -13.18
CA ALA A 593 1.36 40.82 -12.50
C ALA A 593 2.72 40.40 -11.92
N ALA A 594 2.81 39.20 -11.32
CA ALA A 594 4.08 38.66 -10.85
C ALA A 594 5.07 38.45 -12.01
N TYR A 595 4.61 37.85 -13.12
CA TYR A 595 5.40 37.67 -14.34
C TYR A 595 5.90 39.01 -14.92
N GLU A 596 5.01 39.99 -15.10
CA GLU A 596 5.36 41.35 -15.55
C GLU A 596 6.28 42.10 -14.57
N GLY A 597 6.26 41.70 -13.31
CA GLY A 597 7.15 42.22 -12.28
C GLY A 597 8.54 41.59 -12.29
N GLY A 598 8.75 40.55 -13.10
CA GLY A 598 10.03 39.85 -13.24
C GLY A 598 10.19 38.63 -12.34
N ALA A 599 9.11 38.08 -11.77
CA ALA A 599 9.18 36.79 -11.08
C ALA A 599 9.51 35.66 -12.06
N ASP A 600 10.33 34.71 -11.64
CA ASP A 600 10.75 33.56 -12.45
C ASP A 600 9.68 32.45 -12.48
N GLY A 601 8.68 32.56 -11.62
CA GLY A 601 7.56 31.62 -11.50
C GLY A 601 6.60 32.04 -10.39
N VAL A 602 5.61 31.19 -10.13
CA VAL A 602 4.64 31.39 -9.04
C VAL A 602 4.44 30.12 -8.23
N THR A 603 4.16 30.28 -6.94
CA THR A 603 3.64 29.18 -6.11
C THR A 603 2.13 29.28 -6.03
N ALA A 604 1.42 28.25 -6.51
CA ALA A 604 -0.04 28.20 -6.57
C ALA A 604 -0.58 26.98 -5.78
N THR A 605 -1.21 27.14 -4.62
CA THR A 605 -1.57 28.40 -3.93
C THR A 605 -1.34 28.32 -2.42
N ASN A 606 -1.44 29.45 -1.72
CA ASN A 606 -1.59 29.46 -0.27
C ASN A 606 -2.97 28.88 0.15
N THR A 607 -3.26 28.94 1.44
CA THR A 607 -4.50 28.46 2.07
C THR A 607 -5.75 29.24 1.66
N VAL A 608 -6.90 28.57 1.72
CA VAL A 608 -8.22 29.17 1.47
C VAL A 608 -8.74 29.76 2.77
N SER A 609 -9.17 31.02 2.77
CA SER A 609 -9.69 31.67 3.98
C SER A 609 -11.01 31.04 4.43
N GLY A 610 -11.19 30.80 5.73
CA GLY A 610 -12.40 30.18 6.26
C GLY A 610 -12.53 30.19 7.77
N LEU A 611 -13.62 29.60 8.25
CA LEU A 611 -13.92 29.34 9.66
C LEU A 611 -14.33 27.87 9.80
N MET A 612 -13.61 27.09 10.60
CA MET A 612 -13.73 25.63 10.55
C MET A 612 -14.93 25.09 11.32
N ALA A 613 -15.17 25.59 12.52
CA ALA A 613 -16.25 25.12 13.36
C ALA A 613 -16.68 26.14 14.39
N LEU A 614 -17.99 26.14 14.67
CA LEU A 614 -18.59 26.67 15.88
C LEU A 614 -19.15 25.48 16.67
N LYS A 615 -19.04 25.52 17.99
CA LYS A 615 -19.71 24.58 18.89
C LYS A 615 -21.18 24.94 19.02
N ALA A 616 -21.95 24.04 19.63
CA ALA A 616 -23.39 24.24 19.87
C ALA A 616 -23.69 25.48 20.75
N ASP A 617 -22.75 25.92 21.59
CA ASP A 617 -22.83 27.13 22.40
C ASP A 617 -22.37 28.41 21.67
N ALA A 618 -22.21 28.33 20.33
CA ALA A 618 -21.70 29.37 19.46
C ALA A 618 -20.22 29.76 19.67
N THR A 619 -19.48 29.10 20.55
CA THR A 619 -18.04 29.34 20.70
C THR A 619 -17.25 28.72 19.53
N PRO A 620 -16.20 29.38 19.02
CA PRO A 620 -15.44 28.88 17.90
C PRO A 620 -14.43 27.79 18.29
N TRP A 621 -13.98 27.03 17.28
CA TRP A 621 -12.79 26.20 17.37
C TRP A 621 -11.86 26.47 16.18
N PRO A 622 -10.65 27.04 16.40
CA PRO A 622 -10.02 27.34 17.70
C PRO A 622 -10.67 28.53 18.43
N GLY A 623 -10.76 28.44 19.77
CA GLY A 623 -11.20 29.51 20.66
C GLY A 623 -10.06 29.95 21.59
N ILE A 624 -9.68 31.22 21.53
CA ILE A 624 -8.47 31.79 22.11
C ILE A 624 -8.80 32.60 23.38
N GLY A 625 -8.03 32.35 24.44
CA GLY A 625 -8.14 33.04 25.72
C GLY A 625 -9.47 32.82 26.44
N ARG A 626 -9.69 33.53 27.55
CA ARG A 626 -10.92 33.40 28.37
C ARG A 626 -12.20 33.77 27.61
N GLY A 627 -12.09 34.66 26.63
CA GLY A 627 -13.21 35.08 25.80
C GLY A 627 -13.53 34.15 24.63
N ALA A 628 -12.81 33.03 24.48
CA ALA A 628 -12.97 32.08 23.37
C ALA A 628 -13.04 32.75 21.99
N ARG A 629 -12.20 33.77 21.75
CA ARG A 629 -12.23 34.55 20.51
C ARG A 629 -11.59 33.79 19.37
N THR A 630 -11.92 34.12 18.13
CA THR A 630 -11.24 33.58 16.95
C THR A 630 -11.13 34.64 15.85
N THR A 631 -10.40 34.30 14.79
CA THR A 631 -10.37 35.04 13.53
C THR A 631 -10.47 34.05 12.36
N TYR A 632 -10.68 34.53 11.15
CA TYR A 632 -10.62 33.67 9.96
C TYR A 632 -9.22 33.08 9.81
N GLY A 633 -9.14 31.79 9.51
CA GLY A 633 -7.88 31.08 9.31
C GLY A 633 -7.74 30.55 7.90
N GLY A 634 -6.56 30.01 7.62
CA GLY A 634 -6.24 29.33 6.38
C GLY A 634 -6.58 27.84 6.41
N VAL A 635 -7.49 27.41 5.55
CA VAL A 635 -7.80 25.99 5.28
C VAL A 635 -6.74 25.40 4.34
N SER A 636 -6.21 24.25 4.71
CA SER A 636 -5.24 23.45 3.94
C SER A 636 -5.70 22.00 3.78
N GLY A 637 -4.94 21.18 3.06
CA GLY A 637 -5.21 19.75 2.89
C GLY A 637 -6.05 19.43 1.65
N ASN A 638 -6.48 18.17 1.55
CA ASN A 638 -7.15 17.64 0.37
C ASN A 638 -8.46 18.39 0.04
N ALA A 639 -9.15 18.93 1.04
CA ALA A 639 -10.37 19.73 0.84
C ALA A 639 -10.18 20.94 -0.09
N ILE A 640 -8.96 21.50 -0.20
CA ILE A 640 -8.65 22.62 -1.09
C ILE A 640 -8.00 22.20 -2.40
N ARG A 641 -7.72 20.90 -2.62
CA ARG A 641 -7.08 20.40 -3.84
C ARG A 641 -7.82 20.84 -5.11
N PRO A 642 -9.17 20.79 -5.20
CA PRO A 642 -9.86 21.24 -6.41
C PRO A 642 -9.62 22.72 -6.74
N ILE A 643 -9.49 23.57 -5.72
CA ILE A 643 -9.21 25.01 -5.88
C ILE A 643 -7.77 25.20 -6.39
N ALA A 644 -6.81 24.46 -5.83
CA ALA A 644 -5.42 24.51 -6.26
C ALA A 644 -5.22 23.95 -7.68
N LEU A 645 -5.86 22.83 -8.05
CA LEU A 645 -5.80 22.29 -9.41
C LEU A 645 -6.38 23.27 -10.44
N ARG A 646 -7.49 23.94 -10.11
CA ARG A 646 -8.04 25.02 -10.94
C ARG A 646 -7.05 26.17 -11.10
N ALA A 647 -6.43 26.62 -10.01
CA ALA A 647 -5.46 27.71 -10.05
C ALA A 647 -4.25 27.37 -10.94
N VAL A 648 -3.64 26.20 -10.72
CA VAL A 648 -2.48 25.73 -11.49
C VAL A 648 -2.82 25.61 -12.98
N SER A 649 -3.91 24.94 -13.33
CA SER A 649 -4.30 24.76 -14.73
C SER A 649 -4.68 26.07 -15.42
N ALA A 650 -5.37 26.98 -14.73
CA ALA A 650 -5.72 28.29 -15.29
C ALA A 650 -4.49 29.15 -15.54
N ILE A 651 -3.52 29.18 -14.61
CA ILE A 651 -2.25 29.90 -14.77
C ILE A 651 -1.44 29.28 -15.91
N ALA A 652 -1.28 27.96 -15.94
CA ALA A 652 -0.52 27.27 -16.97
C ALA A 652 -1.10 27.47 -18.39
N LYS A 653 -2.44 27.54 -18.51
CA LYS A 653 -3.11 27.83 -19.79
C LYS A 653 -2.93 29.30 -20.21
N ALA A 654 -2.96 30.24 -19.26
CA ALA A 654 -2.88 31.67 -19.53
C ALA A 654 -1.43 32.17 -19.74
N LEU A 655 -0.45 31.52 -19.12
CA LEU A 655 0.98 31.83 -19.19
C LEU A 655 1.78 30.55 -19.53
N PRO A 656 1.70 30.05 -20.78
CA PRO A 656 2.37 28.81 -21.16
C PRO A 656 3.88 28.87 -20.92
N GLY A 657 4.42 27.84 -20.25
CA GLY A 657 5.83 27.74 -19.91
C GLY A 657 6.26 28.57 -18.69
N PHE A 658 5.38 29.37 -18.10
CA PHE A 658 5.68 30.07 -16.85
C PHE A 658 5.76 29.06 -15.69
N PRO A 659 6.89 28.98 -14.97
CA PRO A 659 7.09 27.97 -13.92
C PRO A 659 6.08 28.06 -12.77
N ILE A 660 5.54 26.91 -12.37
CA ILE A 660 4.56 26.80 -11.28
C ILE A 660 5.02 25.78 -10.25
N LEU A 661 5.10 26.21 -8.99
CA LEU A 661 5.23 25.35 -7.82
C LEU A 661 3.83 25.10 -7.26
N ALA A 662 3.32 23.88 -7.39
CA ALA A 662 1.98 23.54 -6.90
C ALA A 662 1.96 23.33 -5.39
N THR A 663 0.91 23.79 -4.72
CA THR A 663 0.60 23.41 -3.35
C THR A 663 -0.89 23.53 -3.05
N GLY A 664 -1.42 22.58 -2.28
CA GLY A 664 -2.84 22.47 -1.99
C GLY A 664 -3.32 21.03 -2.07
N GLY A 665 -3.23 20.31 -0.95
CA GLY A 665 -3.79 18.97 -0.84
C GLY A 665 -3.05 17.87 -1.61
N ILE A 666 -1.78 18.05 -1.93
CA ILE A 666 -0.91 16.98 -2.45
C ILE A 666 -0.58 16.03 -1.30
N ASP A 667 -0.94 14.75 -1.44
CA ASP A 667 -0.79 13.72 -0.39
C ASP A 667 -0.30 12.36 -0.90
N SER A 668 -0.02 12.24 -2.20
CA SER A 668 0.43 11.00 -2.84
C SER A 668 1.17 11.28 -4.15
N ALA A 669 1.84 10.28 -4.70
CA ALA A 669 2.40 10.35 -6.05
C ALA A 669 1.32 10.57 -7.12
N GLU A 670 0.15 9.94 -6.96
CA GLU A 670 -0.99 10.08 -7.89
C GLU A 670 -1.50 11.52 -7.91
N SER A 671 -1.74 12.12 -6.73
CA SER A 671 -2.17 13.51 -6.64
C SER A 671 -1.08 14.48 -7.09
N GLY A 672 0.20 14.16 -6.83
CA GLY A 672 1.33 14.90 -7.38
C GLY A 672 1.36 14.91 -8.91
N LEU A 673 1.16 13.75 -9.54
CA LEU A 673 1.10 13.62 -10.99
C LEU A 673 -0.08 14.41 -11.59
N GLN A 674 -1.21 14.54 -10.89
CA GLN A 674 -2.32 15.40 -11.33
C GLN A 674 -1.87 16.87 -11.46
N PHE A 675 -1.09 17.38 -10.50
CA PHE A 675 -0.56 18.74 -10.56
C PHE A 675 0.50 18.92 -11.65
N LEU A 676 1.35 17.92 -11.89
CA LEU A 676 2.27 17.92 -13.03
C LEU A 676 1.49 18.00 -14.34
N HIS A 677 0.51 17.12 -14.55
CA HIS A 677 -0.37 17.16 -15.73
C HIS A 677 -1.14 18.49 -15.86
N ALA A 678 -1.47 19.16 -14.75
CA ALA A 678 -2.12 20.47 -14.73
C ALA A 678 -1.17 21.63 -15.07
N GLY A 679 0.14 21.42 -15.09
CA GLY A 679 1.14 22.40 -15.53
C GLY A 679 2.16 22.82 -14.48
N ALA A 680 2.16 22.23 -13.29
CA ALA A 680 3.23 22.46 -12.31
C ALA A 680 4.50 21.68 -12.64
N SER A 681 5.65 22.20 -12.20
CA SER A 681 6.94 21.53 -12.34
C SER A 681 7.40 20.84 -11.05
N VAL A 682 7.07 21.44 -9.89
CA VAL A 682 7.40 20.92 -8.57
C VAL A 682 6.21 21.06 -7.61
N LEU A 683 6.24 20.30 -6.52
CA LEU A 683 5.10 19.94 -5.69
C LEU A 683 5.43 20.18 -4.20
N GLN A 684 4.85 21.23 -3.60
CA GLN A 684 5.03 21.51 -2.17
C GLN A 684 3.96 20.84 -1.30
N VAL A 685 4.41 20.19 -0.22
CA VAL A 685 3.57 19.41 0.69
C VAL A 685 3.60 20.01 2.10
N CYS A 686 2.44 20.03 2.77
CA CYS A 686 2.31 20.43 4.17
C CYS A 686 1.39 19.46 4.93
N SER A 687 0.09 19.47 4.62
CA SER A 687 -0.92 18.78 5.41
C SER A 687 -0.76 17.26 5.43
N ALA A 688 -0.20 16.66 4.38
CA ALA A 688 0.07 15.23 4.36
C ALA A 688 1.16 14.85 5.37
N VAL A 689 2.21 15.68 5.51
CA VAL A 689 3.23 15.51 6.56
C VAL A 689 2.64 15.79 7.96
N GLN A 690 1.71 16.74 8.09
CA GLN A 690 1.01 16.96 9.37
C GLN A 690 0.11 15.78 9.78
N ASN A 691 -0.48 15.09 8.79
CA ASN A 691 -1.24 13.87 9.01
C ASN A 691 -0.35 12.65 9.33
N GLN A 692 0.95 12.74 9.05
CA GLN A 692 1.88 11.62 9.12
C GLN A 692 3.26 12.11 9.61
N ASP A 693 4.30 11.99 8.79
CA ASP A 693 5.68 12.32 9.10
C ASP A 693 6.50 12.45 7.80
N PHE A 694 7.81 12.66 7.91
CA PHE A 694 8.68 12.90 6.75
C PHE A 694 8.90 11.68 5.86
N THR A 695 8.62 10.45 6.30
CA THR A 695 8.93 9.23 5.51
C THR A 695 8.01 9.05 4.31
N VAL A 696 6.90 9.81 4.22
CA VAL A 696 6.00 9.79 3.06
C VAL A 696 6.69 10.15 1.74
N ILE A 697 7.87 10.78 1.79
CA ILE A 697 8.66 11.06 0.58
C ILE A 697 9.10 9.79 -0.15
N GLU A 698 9.40 8.71 0.57
CA GLU A 698 9.77 7.44 -0.05
C GLU A 698 8.60 6.89 -0.86
N ASP A 699 7.40 6.90 -0.27
CA ASP A 699 6.15 6.56 -0.94
C ASP A 699 5.92 7.45 -2.19
N TYR A 700 6.12 8.76 -2.08
CA TYR A 700 5.89 9.68 -3.19
C TYR A 700 6.86 9.44 -4.36
N CYS A 701 8.14 9.21 -4.04
CA CYS A 701 9.16 8.92 -5.05
C CYS A 701 8.89 7.58 -5.74
N LEU A 702 8.68 6.50 -4.99
CA LEU A 702 8.41 5.17 -5.55
C LEU A 702 7.10 5.14 -6.35
N GLY A 703 6.06 5.81 -5.83
CA GLY A 703 4.78 5.90 -6.52
C GLY A 703 4.88 6.65 -7.85
N LEU A 704 5.66 7.74 -7.90
CA LEU A 704 5.84 8.50 -9.14
C LEU A 704 6.67 7.71 -10.15
N LYS A 705 7.73 7.04 -9.70
CA LYS A 705 8.52 6.13 -10.53
C LYS A 705 7.65 5.05 -11.16
N ALA A 706 6.79 4.40 -10.37
CA ALA A 706 5.86 3.39 -10.86
C ALA A 706 4.86 3.95 -11.87
N LEU A 707 4.23 5.10 -11.58
CA LEU A 707 3.28 5.74 -12.49
C LEU A 707 3.91 6.12 -13.84
N LEU A 708 5.17 6.53 -13.86
CA LEU A 708 5.90 6.81 -15.10
C LEU A 708 6.31 5.52 -15.81
N TYR A 709 6.82 4.53 -15.07
CA TYR A 709 7.22 3.23 -15.63
C TYR A 709 6.05 2.53 -16.31
N LEU A 710 4.89 2.44 -15.66
CA LEU A 710 3.73 1.72 -16.19
C LEU A 710 3.18 2.32 -17.48
N LYS A 711 3.39 3.62 -17.74
CA LYS A 711 3.05 4.26 -19.05
C LYS A 711 3.85 3.69 -20.23
N SER A 712 4.97 3.02 -19.96
CA SER A 712 5.80 2.37 -20.98
C SER A 712 5.42 0.90 -21.24
N ILE A 713 4.54 0.33 -20.43
CA ILE A 713 4.07 -1.05 -20.52
C ILE A 713 2.77 -1.09 -21.32
N GLU A 714 2.80 -1.73 -22.49
CA GLU A 714 1.65 -1.73 -23.41
C GLU A 714 0.53 -2.66 -22.93
N GLU A 715 0.89 -3.75 -22.27
CA GLU A 715 -0.04 -4.77 -21.77
C GLU A 715 -0.87 -4.29 -20.58
N LEU A 716 -0.48 -3.17 -19.96
CA LEU A 716 -1.16 -2.56 -18.83
C LEU A 716 -1.81 -1.21 -19.21
N HIS A 717 -2.06 -0.95 -20.49
CA HIS A 717 -2.61 0.32 -20.99
C HIS A 717 -4.01 0.65 -20.48
N ASP A 718 -4.78 -0.35 -20.04
CA ASP A 718 -6.13 -0.25 -19.51
C ASP A 718 -6.16 -0.07 -17.98
N TRP A 719 -5.00 -0.05 -17.32
CA TRP A 719 -4.87 0.30 -15.91
C TRP A 719 -5.00 1.81 -15.70
N ASP A 720 -5.64 2.21 -14.61
CA ASP A 720 -5.64 3.60 -14.15
C ASP A 720 -4.48 3.81 -13.17
N GLY A 721 -3.34 4.23 -13.72
CA GLY A 721 -2.11 4.38 -12.95
C GLY A 721 -1.61 3.03 -12.44
N GLN A 722 -1.70 2.79 -11.13
CA GLN A 722 -1.35 1.50 -10.51
C GLN A 722 -2.56 0.60 -10.26
N SER A 723 -3.79 1.08 -10.50
CA SER A 723 -5.02 0.33 -10.27
C SER A 723 -5.33 -0.57 -11.47
N PRO A 724 -5.36 -1.91 -11.31
CA PRO A 724 -5.80 -2.81 -12.38
C PRO A 724 -7.27 -2.58 -12.71
N PRO A 725 -7.72 -2.92 -13.93
CA PRO A 725 -9.13 -2.89 -14.30
C PRO A 725 -9.98 -3.65 -13.27
N THR A 726 -10.99 -2.99 -12.73
CA THR A 726 -11.88 -3.60 -11.74
C THR A 726 -12.60 -4.79 -12.35
N ILE A 727 -12.30 -5.99 -11.84
CA ILE A 727 -13.00 -7.22 -12.20
C ILE A 727 -14.37 -7.28 -11.51
N ARG A 728 -15.30 -8.04 -12.09
CA ARG A 728 -16.55 -8.41 -11.39
C ARG A 728 -16.21 -9.16 -10.12
N HIS A 729 -16.57 -8.60 -8.97
CA HIS A 729 -16.25 -9.19 -7.68
C HIS A 729 -17.40 -9.08 -6.68
N GLN A 730 -17.43 -10.02 -5.72
CA GLN A 730 -18.20 -9.91 -4.49
C GLN A 730 -17.25 -10.09 -3.31
N LYS A 731 -17.25 -9.13 -2.37
CA LYS A 731 -16.28 -9.05 -1.27
C LYS A 731 -14.81 -9.11 -1.73
N GLY A 732 -14.52 -8.63 -2.95
CA GLY A 732 -13.18 -8.66 -3.55
C GLY A 732 -12.76 -9.99 -4.17
N LYS A 733 -13.61 -11.02 -4.10
CA LYS A 733 -13.37 -12.30 -4.78
C LYS A 733 -14.02 -12.28 -6.17
N PRO A 734 -13.36 -12.82 -7.21
CA PRO A 734 -13.93 -12.86 -8.56
C PRO A 734 -15.29 -13.56 -8.56
N VAL A 735 -16.27 -13.00 -9.29
CA VAL A 735 -17.57 -13.68 -9.50
C VAL A 735 -17.38 -14.80 -10.53
N PRO A 736 -17.70 -16.07 -10.20
CA PRO A 736 -17.57 -17.18 -11.15
C PRO A 736 -18.43 -16.96 -12.40
N ARG A 737 -17.86 -17.19 -13.58
CA ARG A 737 -18.58 -17.15 -14.86
C ARG A 737 -19.13 -18.55 -15.13
N VAL A 738 -20.39 -18.76 -14.80
CA VAL A 738 -21.12 -20.03 -15.04
C VAL A 738 -22.33 -19.73 -15.92
N ASP A 739 -22.48 -20.45 -17.04
CA ASP A 739 -23.54 -20.21 -18.03
C ASP A 739 -24.94 -20.21 -17.41
N GLU A 740 -25.19 -21.11 -16.45
CA GLU A 740 -26.45 -21.16 -15.70
C GLU A 740 -26.71 -19.90 -14.84
N LEU A 741 -25.73 -19.06 -14.56
CA LEU A 741 -25.86 -17.83 -13.77
C LEU A 741 -25.79 -16.55 -14.62
N ILE A 742 -25.15 -16.61 -15.79
CA ILE A 742 -25.00 -15.44 -16.66
C ILE A 742 -26.39 -14.92 -17.07
N GLY A 743 -26.61 -13.63 -16.83
CA GLY A 743 -27.87 -12.95 -17.19
C GLY A 743 -29.06 -13.23 -16.28
N LYS A 744 -28.95 -14.11 -15.28
CA LYS A 744 -30.03 -14.35 -14.30
C LYS A 744 -30.11 -13.29 -13.22
N SER A 745 -29.02 -12.55 -12.99
CA SER A 745 -28.93 -11.44 -12.03
C SER A 745 -29.53 -11.79 -10.66
N LEU A 746 -29.06 -12.90 -10.08
CA LEU A 746 -29.49 -13.31 -8.76
C LEU A 746 -28.72 -12.50 -7.70
N PRO A 747 -29.34 -11.89 -6.68
CA PRO A 747 -28.60 -11.21 -5.62
C PRO A 747 -27.96 -12.21 -4.64
N SER A 748 -26.99 -11.73 -3.84
CA SER A 748 -26.22 -12.55 -2.91
C SER A 748 -26.85 -12.65 -1.51
N PHE A 749 -28.16 -12.83 -1.43
CA PHE A 749 -28.89 -13.04 -0.17
C PHE A 749 -30.11 -13.97 -0.34
N GLY A 750 -30.65 -14.49 0.77
CA GLY A 750 -31.91 -15.23 0.81
C GLY A 750 -31.96 -16.46 -0.13
N PRO A 751 -33.11 -16.75 -0.78
CA PRO A 751 -33.26 -17.91 -1.66
C PRO A 751 -32.40 -17.83 -2.93
N TYR A 752 -32.06 -16.61 -3.37
CA TYR A 752 -31.20 -16.37 -4.52
C TYR A 752 -29.77 -16.84 -4.28
N LEU A 753 -29.22 -16.57 -3.08
CA LEU A 753 -27.91 -17.07 -2.68
C LEU A 753 -27.89 -18.59 -2.64
N LYS A 754 -28.92 -19.23 -2.07
CA LYS A 754 -29.04 -20.69 -2.06
C LYS A 754 -28.99 -21.26 -3.48
N THR A 755 -29.76 -20.67 -4.39
CA THR A 755 -29.77 -21.07 -5.81
C THR A 755 -28.39 -20.90 -6.45
N LYS A 756 -27.71 -19.76 -6.24
CA LYS A 756 -26.33 -19.55 -6.73
C LYS A 756 -25.39 -20.65 -6.23
N THR A 757 -25.45 -20.93 -4.93
CA THR A 757 -24.60 -21.93 -4.28
C THR A 757 -24.85 -23.33 -4.83
N GLU A 758 -26.10 -23.74 -5.03
CA GLU A 758 -26.45 -25.05 -5.62
C GLU A 758 -25.98 -25.18 -7.07
N VAL A 759 -26.15 -24.14 -7.89
CA VAL A 759 -25.67 -24.11 -9.27
C VAL A 759 -24.14 -24.22 -9.30
N LEU A 760 -23.44 -23.48 -8.45
CA LEU A 760 -21.98 -23.54 -8.35
C LEU A 760 -21.50 -24.93 -7.93
N ALA A 761 -22.15 -25.55 -6.94
CA ALA A 761 -21.82 -26.91 -6.52
C ALA A 761 -21.97 -27.93 -7.67
N ARG A 762 -23.08 -27.85 -8.44
CA ARG A 762 -23.27 -28.69 -9.64
C ARG A 762 -22.20 -28.44 -10.70
N TYR A 763 -21.85 -27.18 -10.94
CA TYR A 763 -20.81 -26.80 -11.87
C TYR A 763 -19.45 -27.37 -11.47
N LYS A 764 -19.02 -27.20 -10.21
CA LYS A 764 -17.75 -27.74 -9.71
C LYS A 764 -17.68 -29.26 -9.80
N LYS A 765 -18.80 -29.95 -9.51
CA LYS A 765 -18.92 -31.39 -9.71
C LYS A 765 -18.78 -31.78 -11.20
N SER A 766 -19.42 -31.06 -12.11
CA SER A 766 -19.30 -31.32 -13.56
C SER A 766 -17.86 -31.17 -14.07
N LEU A 767 -17.08 -30.24 -13.51
CA LEU A 767 -15.66 -30.06 -13.85
C LEU A 767 -14.84 -31.30 -13.45
N LYS A 768 -15.13 -31.89 -12.29
CA LYS A 768 -14.49 -33.14 -11.84
C LYS A 768 -14.75 -34.28 -12.82
N ASP A 769 -16.01 -34.42 -13.24
CA ASP A 769 -16.45 -35.47 -14.17
C ASP A 769 -15.92 -35.27 -15.60
N ALA A 770 -15.64 -34.01 -15.99
CA ALA A 770 -15.01 -33.69 -17.27
C ALA A 770 -13.50 -33.95 -17.25
N MET A 771 -12.80 -33.60 -16.16
CA MET A 771 -11.35 -33.78 -16.02
C MET A 771 -10.91 -35.25 -15.95
N SER A 772 -11.79 -36.17 -15.55
CA SER A 772 -11.49 -37.60 -15.56
C SER A 772 -11.36 -38.20 -16.98
N ASN A 773 -11.80 -37.47 -18.03
CA ASN A 773 -11.75 -37.90 -19.43
C ASN A 773 -10.67 -37.20 -20.27
N VAL A 774 -9.83 -36.34 -19.67
CA VAL A 774 -8.81 -35.58 -20.39
C VAL A 774 -7.47 -35.68 -19.64
N ILE A 775 -6.52 -36.41 -20.20
CA ILE A 775 -5.10 -36.26 -19.85
C ILE A 775 -4.63 -34.98 -20.52
N THR A 776 -4.88 -33.82 -19.91
CA THR A 776 -4.20 -32.60 -20.32
C THR A 776 -2.83 -32.59 -19.68
N ASP A 777 -1.83 -32.73 -20.54
CA ASP A 777 -0.51 -32.15 -20.34
C ASP A 777 -0.72 -30.71 -19.85
N THR A 778 -0.42 -30.42 -18.58
CA THR A 778 -0.63 -29.10 -17.96
C THR A 778 0.39 -28.06 -18.44
N SER A 779 0.81 -28.17 -19.70
CA SER A 779 1.74 -27.25 -20.36
C SER A 779 1.12 -25.89 -20.68
N ASP A 780 -0.18 -25.69 -20.41
CA ASP A 780 -0.82 -24.37 -20.35
C ASP A 780 -0.80 -23.76 -18.94
N SER A 781 0.18 -24.15 -18.11
CA SER A 781 0.65 -23.28 -17.02
C SER A 781 1.36 -22.08 -17.66
N GLY A 782 0.56 -21.12 -18.15
CA GLY A 782 1.05 -19.92 -18.80
C GLY A 782 2.21 -19.34 -18.01
N VAL A 783 3.39 -19.31 -18.62
CA VAL A 783 4.58 -18.66 -18.05
C VAL A 783 4.13 -17.26 -17.60
N PRO A 784 4.40 -16.85 -16.34
CA PRO A 784 3.98 -15.54 -15.86
C PRO A 784 4.42 -14.47 -16.85
N GLN A 785 3.47 -13.68 -17.34
CA GLN A 785 3.73 -12.69 -18.36
C GLN A 785 4.70 -11.65 -17.81
N ARG A 786 5.93 -11.65 -18.31
CA ARG A 786 6.96 -10.68 -17.94
C ARG A 786 6.82 -9.46 -18.83
N ASN A 787 6.44 -8.35 -18.23
CA ASN A 787 6.22 -7.09 -18.91
C ASN A 787 7.51 -6.28 -18.94
N VAL A 788 7.89 -5.83 -20.13
CA VAL A 788 9.06 -4.97 -20.37
C VAL A 788 8.64 -3.67 -21.06
N PRO A 789 9.33 -2.54 -20.83
CA PRO A 789 9.04 -1.30 -21.52
C PRO A 789 9.13 -1.45 -23.04
N LYS A 790 8.04 -1.14 -23.76
CA LYS A 790 8.02 -1.10 -25.24
C LYS A 790 8.18 0.31 -25.80
N LYS A 791 8.16 1.32 -24.93
CA LYS A 791 8.33 2.74 -25.25
C LYS A 791 9.30 3.36 -24.23
N PRO A 792 9.95 4.49 -24.55
CA PRO A 792 10.74 5.21 -23.55
C PRO A 792 9.89 5.56 -22.33
N ILE A 793 10.44 5.36 -21.13
CA ILE A 793 9.80 5.76 -19.88
C ILE A 793 9.75 7.29 -19.86
N PRO A 794 8.55 7.92 -19.72
CA PRO A 794 8.45 9.37 -19.64
C PRO A 794 9.20 9.88 -18.41
N ASN A 795 9.95 10.96 -18.57
CA ASN A 795 10.48 11.71 -17.43
C ASN A 795 9.42 12.73 -16.93
N VAL A 796 9.72 13.47 -15.85
CA VAL A 796 8.79 14.46 -15.30
C VAL A 796 8.45 15.56 -16.31
N LYS A 797 9.43 16.11 -17.06
CA LYS A 797 9.14 17.17 -18.04
C LYS A 797 8.18 16.71 -19.16
N ASP A 798 8.18 15.42 -19.51
CA ASP A 798 7.34 14.89 -20.59
C ASP A 798 5.86 14.83 -20.21
N VAL A 799 5.53 14.84 -18.92
CA VAL A 799 4.15 14.79 -18.40
C VAL A 799 3.60 16.15 -17.98
N ILE A 800 4.43 17.19 -17.86
CA ILE A 800 3.96 18.53 -17.47
C ILE A 800 2.92 19.05 -18.47
N ALA A 801 1.83 19.63 -17.95
CA ALA A 801 0.77 20.29 -18.72
C ALA A 801 -0.04 19.41 -19.69
N ARG A 802 0.12 18.07 -19.65
CA ARG A 802 -0.58 17.15 -20.58
C ARG A 802 -2.10 17.16 -20.45
N ALA A 803 -2.65 17.55 -19.30
CA ALA A 803 -4.10 17.61 -19.10
C ALA A 803 -4.74 18.89 -19.68
N LEU A 804 -3.95 19.94 -19.97
CA LEU A 804 -4.50 21.24 -20.39
C LEU A 804 -5.33 21.16 -21.68
N LYS A 805 -5.00 20.25 -22.59
CA LYS A 805 -5.75 20.02 -23.84
C LYS A 805 -7.19 19.54 -23.62
N HIS A 806 -7.52 19.06 -22.42
CA HIS A 806 -8.85 18.60 -22.04
C HIS A 806 -9.65 19.64 -21.25
N ILE A 807 -9.10 20.83 -21.01
CA ILE A 807 -9.70 21.87 -20.17
C ILE A 807 -10.07 23.06 -21.06
N GLY A 808 -11.37 23.30 -21.23
CA GLY A 808 -11.93 24.28 -22.16
C GLY A 808 -13.11 25.07 -21.59
N ALA A 809 -13.64 26.00 -22.37
CA ALA A 809 -14.92 26.61 -22.06
C ALA A 809 -16.07 25.59 -22.20
N TYR A 810 -17.19 25.81 -21.52
CA TYR A 810 -18.36 24.91 -21.61
C TYR A 810 -18.87 24.73 -23.05
N GLN A 811 -18.79 25.78 -23.87
CA GLN A 811 -19.23 25.74 -25.28
C GLN A 811 -18.34 24.85 -26.17
N GLU A 812 -17.15 24.47 -25.71
CA GLU A 812 -16.26 23.53 -26.41
C GLU A 812 -16.61 22.07 -26.11
N LEU A 813 -17.52 21.80 -25.16
CA LEU A 813 -17.95 20.45 -24.81
C LEU A 813 -19.06 19.98 -25.76
N ASP A 814 -18.89 18.78 -26.32
CA ASP A 814 -19.88 18.18 -27.21
C ASP A 814 -21.16 17.80 -26.43
N ASN A 815 -22.26 18.50 -26.69
CA ASN A 815 -23.54 18.22 -26.06
C ASN A 815 -24.38 17.16 -26.81
N THR A 816 -23.86 16.61 -27.91
CA THR A 816 -24.45 15.54 -28.71
C THR A 816 -23.92 14.16 -28.31
N GLU A 817 -22.66 14.07 -27.85
CA GLU A 817 -22.03 12.85 -27.34
C GLU A 817 -22.44 12.54 -25.89
N GLN A 818 -23.74 12.31 -25.68
CA GLN A 818 -24.31 12.03 -24.35
C GLN A 818 -24.02 10.60 -23.87
N VAL A 819 -24.04 10.42 -22.56
CA VAL A 819 -23.85 9.11 -21.90
C VAL A 819 -25.08 8.66 -21.12
N GLN A 820 -25.12 7.38 -20.77
CA GLN A 820 -26.11 6.78 -19.87
C GLN A 820 -25.38 5.93 -18.82
N ALA A 821 -25.95 5.83 -17.62
CA ALA A 821 -25.42 4.92 -16.61
C ALA A 821 -25.72 3.46 -17.00
N LEU A 822 -24.78 2.57 -16.71
CA LEU A 822 -24.92 1.12 -16.81
C LEU A 822 -24.50 0.50 -15.47
N ILE A 823 -25.37 -0.31 -14.88
CA ILE A 823 -25.09 -1.00 -13.60
C ILE A 823 -24.74 -2.45 -13.90
N ASP A 824 -23.66 -2.94 -13.29
CA ASP A 824 -23.32 -4.35 -13.26
C ASP A 824 -24.04 -5.04 -12.06
N PRO A 825 -25.05 -5.89 -12.32
CA PRO A 825 -25.82 -6.52 -11.24
C PRO A 825 -24.99 -7.52 -10.43
N GLU A 826 -23.92 -8.09 -10.99
CA GLU A 826 -23.08 -9.05 -10.26
C GLU A 826 -22.13 -8.36 -9.26
N MET A 827 -21.87 -7.06 -9.44
CA MET A 827 -21.10 -6.25 -8.48
C MET A 827 -21.99 -5.50 -7.49
N CYS A 828 -23.30 -5.46 -7.75
CA CYS A 828 -24.24 -4.74 -6.90
C CYS A 828 -24.29 -5.34 -5.50
N VAL A 829 -24.43 -4.48 -4.49
CA VAL A 829 -24.67 -4.85 -3.08
C VAL A 829 -26.05 -4.40 -2.60
N ASN A 830 -26.96 -4.15 -3.54
CA ASN A 830 -28.40 -3.97 -3.28
C ASN A 830 -28.78 -2.81 -2.33
N CYS A 831 -27.90 -1.81 -2.16
CA CYS A 831 -28.11 -0.74 -1.19
C CYS A 831 -29.15 0.34 -1.58
N GLY A 832 -29.60 0.37 -2.84
CA GLY A 832 -30.57 1.36 -3.33
C GLY A 832 -30.06 2.82 -3.40
N LYS A 833 -28.78 3.12 -3.10
CA LYS A 833 -28.27 4.51 -3.10
C LYS A 833 -28.37 5.20 -4.47
N CYS A 834 -28.12 4.47 -5.55
CA CYS A 834 -28.29 4.98 -6.91
C CYS A 834 -29.75 5.37 -7.17
N TYR A 835 -30.70 4.51 -6.78
CA TYR A 835 -32.13 4.74 -6.87
C TYR A 835 -32.55 5.99 -6.09
N MET A 836 -32.22 6.07 -4.79
CA MET A 836 -32.55 7.23 -3.95
C MET A 836 -32.00 8.54 -4.52
N THR A 837 -30.74 8.54 -4.96
CA THR A 837 -30.10 9.74 -5.52
C THR A 837 -30.74 10.16 -6.84
N CYS A 838 -31.10 9.20 -7.71
CA CYS A 838 -31.78 9.53 -8.96
C CYS A 838 -33.21 10.03 -8.71
N ASN A 839 -33.87 9.56 -7.66
CA ASN A 839 -35.22 10.01 -7.32
C ASN A 839 -35.25 11.41 -6.75
N ASP A 840 -34.44 11.68 -5.72
CA ASP A 840 -34.58 12.91 -4.95
C ASP A 840 -33.57 13.99 -5.39
N SER A 841 -32.66 13.65 -6.30
CA SER A 841 -31.64 14.56 -6.83
C SER A 841 -31.39 14.38 -8.34
N GLY A 842 -32.32 13.72 -9.04
CA GLY A 842 -32.16 13.40 -10.46
C GLY A 842 -33.47 13.37 -11.22
N TYR A 843 -33.68 12.29 -11.98
CA TYR A 843 -34.69 12.20 -13.04
C TYR A 843 -35.62 10.99 -12.88
N GLN A 844 -35.64 10.36 -11.70
CA GLN A 844 -36.45 9.18 -11.38
C GLN A 844 -36.28 8.07 -12.44
N ALA A 845 -35.04 7.93 -12.94
CA ALA A 845 -34.69 7.11 -14.10
C ALA A 845 -34.13 5.74 -13.71
N ILE A 846 -34.34 5.31 -12.46
CA ILE A 846 -33.90 4.01 -11.96
C ILE A 846 -35.10 3.32 -11.34
N LYS A 847 -35.41 2.11 -11.79
CA LYS A 847 -36.33 1.21 -11.09
C LYS A 847 -35.55 0.39 -10.08
N PHE A 848 -36.13 0.17 -8.90
CA PHE A 848 -35.54 -0.67 -7.87
C PHE A 848 -36.51 -1.80 -7.57
N ASP A 849 -36.09 -3.04 -7.87
CA ASP A 849 -36.94 -4.21 -7.74
C ASP A 849 -37.22 -4.52 -6.25
N PRO A 850 -38.48 -4.72 -5.83
CA PRO A 850 -38.83 -4.89 -4.42
C PRO A 850 -38.40 -6.23 -3.82
N GLU A 851 -38.11 -7.25 -4.63
CA GLU A 851 -37.78 -8.59 -4.14
C GLU A 851 -36.26 -8.83 -4.20
N THR A 852 -35.65 -8.56 -5.36
CA THR A 852 -34.23 -8.75 -5.61
C THR A 852 -33.38 -7.57 -5.15
N HIS A 853 -34.01 -6.41 -4.91
CA HIS A 853 -33.32 -5.15 -4.60
C HIS A 853 -32.24 -4.80 -5.65
N LEU A 854 -32.46 -5.17 -6.91
CA LEU A 854 -31.57 -4.82 -8.01
C LEU A 854 -32.07 -3.54 -8.71
N PRO A 855 -31.17 -2.56 -8.95
CA PRO A 855 -31.50 -1.36 -9.70
C PRO A 855 -31.41 -1.58 -11.21
N VAL A 856 -32.35 -1.03 -11.97
CA VAL A 856 -32.39 -1.05 -13.44
C VAL A 856 -32.48 0.38 -13.97
N ILE A 857 -31.54 0.75 -14.85
CA ILE A 857 -31.52 2.06 -15.50
C ILE A 857 -32.58 2.12 -16.60
N MET A 858 -33.40 3.16 -16.59
CA MET A 858 -34.43 3.43 -17.59
C MET A 858 -33.87 4.35 -18.70
N ASP A 859 -34.47 4.32 -19.90
CA ASP A 859 -34.08 5.19 -21.04
C ASP A 859 -34.22 6.69 -20.74
N SER A 860 -35.04 7.04 -19.75
CA SER A 860 -35.20 8.39 -19.22
C SER A 860 -33.96 8.95 -18.49
N CYS A 861 -32.89 8.16 -18.37
CA CYS A 861 -31.61 8.57 -17.81
C CYS A 861 -30.94 9.63 -18.68
N THR A 862 -30.41 10.67 -18.05
CA THR A 862 -29.80 11.81 -18.73
C THR A 862 -28.28 11.81 -18.66
N GLY A 863 -27.65 10.76 -18.12
CA GLY A 863 -26.20 10.72 -17.98
C GLY A 863 -25.61 11.67 -16.94
N CYS A 864 -26.37 12.15 -15.94
CA CYS A 864 -25.88 13.12 -14.96
C CYS A 864 -24.80 12.58 -13.99
N THR A 865 -24.52 11.27 -14.01
CA THR A 865 -23.45 10.60 -13.26
C THR A 865 -23.64 10.51 -11.73
N LEU A 866 -24.61 11.20 -11.13
CA LEU A 866 -24.81 11.17 -9.67
C LEU A 866 -24.93 9.77 -9.07
N CYS A 867 -25.62 8.84 -9.76
CA CYS A 867 -25.75 7.46 -9.28
C CYS A 867 -24.40 6.73 -9.17
N LEU A 868 -23.49 6.96 -10.11
CA LEU A 868 -22.12 6.44 -10.08
C LEU A 868 -21.36 7.06 -8.90
N SER A 869 -21.45 8.38 -8.74
CA SER A 869 -20.72 9.13 -7.70
C SER A 869 -21.07 8.72 -6.27
N VAL A 870 -22.27 8.17 -6.03
CA VAL A 870 -22.70 7.70 -4.69
C VAL A 870 -22.63 6.18 -4.51
N CYS A 871 -22.27 5.44 -5.56
CA CYS A 871 -22.19 3.98 -5.50
C CYS A 871 -21.07 3.58 -4.53
N PRO A 872 -21.33 2.68 -3.56
CA PRO A 872 -20.29 2.27 -2.63
C PRO A 872 -19.29 1.29 -3.25
N ILE A 873 -19.52 0.77 -4.45
CA ILE A 873 -18.68 -0.21 -5.13
C ILE A 873 -18.04 0.43 -6.36
N ILE A 874 -16.70 0.50 -6.38
CA ILE A 874 -15.91 1.02 -7.50
C ILE A 874 -16.30 0.26 -8.77
N ASP A 875 -16.56 1.00 -9.85
CA ASP A 875 -16.91 0.49 -11.18
C ASP A 875 -18.15 -0.41 -11.31
N CYS A 876 -18.93 -0.59 -10.24
CA CYS A 876 -20.24 -1.26 -10.34
C CYS A 876 -21.20 -0.48 -11.25
N ILE A 877 -21.06 0.84 -11.32
CA ILE A 877 -21.77 1.69 -12.27
C ILE A 877 -20.74 2.32 -13.20
N LYS A 878 -20.96 2.23 -14.51
CA LYS A 878 -20.15 2.87 -15.54
C LYS A 878 -21.00 3.84 -16.36
N MET A 879 -20.37 4.85 -16.94
CA MET A 879 -21.01 5.72 -17.94
C MET A 879 -20.67 5.18 -19.33
N VAL A 880 -21.69 4.84 -20.10
CA VAL A 880 -21.55 4.32 -21.47
C VAL A 880 -22.18 5.28 -22.46
N THR A 881 -21.72 5.28 -23.71
CA THR A 881 -22.28 6.10 -24.77
C THR A 881 -23.78 5.82 -24.94
N ARG A 882 -24.60 6.88 -24.99
CA ARG A 882 -26.04 6.75 -25.19
C ARG A 882 -26.30 6.29 -26.63
N THR A 883 -27.05 5.20 -26.78
CA THR A 883 -27.40 4.63 -28.09
C THR A 883 -28.71 5.19 -28.65
N THR A 884 -29.52 5.85 -27.83
CA THR A 884 -30.78 6.50 -28.22
C THR A 884 -30.59 8.02 -28.32
N PRO A 885 -31.31 8.72 -29.23
CA PRO A 885 -31.23 10.17 -29.30
C PRO A 885 -31.50 10.83 -27.94
N TYR A 886 -30.67 11.81 -27.56
CA TYR A 886 -30.91 12.60 -26.36
C TYR A 886 -31.85 13.75 -26.66
N VAL A 887 -32.97 13.80 -25.94
CA VAL A 887 -33.93 14.90 -26.00
C VAL A 887 -34.02 15.53 -24.61
N PRO A 888 -33.54 16.76 -24.42
CA PRO A 888 -33.63 17.44 -23.14
C PRO A 888 -35.08 17.60 -22.70
N LYS A 889 -35.39 17.18 -21.46
CA LYS A 889 -36.73 17.35 -20.88
C LYS A 889 -36.96 18.82 -20.55
N ARG A 890 -37.82 19.49 -21.32
CA ARG A 890 -38.15 20.92 -21.14
C ARG A 890 -39.34 21.18 -20.21
N GLY A 891 -40.02 20.13 -19.74
CA GLY A 891 -41.23 20.22 -18.91
C GLY A 891 -42.49 20.59 -19.70
N LEU A 892 -42.40 21.63 -20.55
CA LEU A 892 -43.45 22.07 -21.47
C LEU A 892 -42.93 22.08 -22.92
N PRO A 893 -43.81 21.98 -23.93
CA PRO A 893 -43.43 22.18 -25.33
C PRO A 893 -42.82 23.57 -25.54
N VAL A 894 -41.71 23.63 -26.27
CA VAL A 894 -41.11 24.90 -26.70
C VAL A 894 -41.82 25.33 -27.97
N ASN A 895 -42.78 26.23 -27.87
CA ASN A 895 -43.34 26.89 -29.05
C ASN A 895 -42.27 27.83 -29.63
N PRO A 896 -42.01 27.82 -30.95
CA PRO A 896 -41.13 28.80 -31.55
C PRO A 896 -41.71 30.19 -31.28
N VAL A 897 -40.93 31.05 -30.63
CA VAL A 897 -41.25 32.48 -30.53
C VAL A 897 -41.28 33.00 -31.97
N CYS A 898 -42.44 33.48 -32.42
CA CYS A 898 -42.62 34.10 -33.73
C CYS A 898 -41.79 35.39 -33.85
#